data_AF-A0A6A6CSE1-F1
#
_entry.id   AF-A0A6A6CSE1-F1
#
_cell.length_a   1.000
_cell.length_b   1.000
_cell.length_c   1.000
_cell.angle_alpha   90.00
_cell.angle_beta   90.00
_cell.angle_gamma   90.00
#
_symmetry.space_group_name_H-M   'P 1'
#
loop_
_entity.id
_entity.type
_entity.pdbx_description
1 polymer ?
#
loop_
_entity_poly.entity_id
_entity_poly.type
_entity_poly.pdbx_seq_one_letter_code
_entity_poly.pdbx_strand_id
1 'polypeptide(L)'
;MPKVFPYHPEQDAPAGHDYEADPQWRKKPLTPSQLQVNDVRLETLRPDRGPMLEINERATSTLVPDTAAYTPSASFVRIADATSNPIEKQRFTNLEEEYGWMRHLRLQKYQQNAYDDGDSAKCRWIHCSSKFPEYLAGLLWALSDDLESVADSMRMLDAAIQRNTRFSKHGKYFAPFSQCLARQTDGSSKETYPLLVSVPFMDWTMQGPTPPLRFQVDRREGFLSSRSSAHILRSVLQHYYRLEDTRDREHSQVFAKHKPWNTNRELDLKVRQWYGHYPTGLNVDELWILAIDAEHIVTFSSNQTWKSRWPPLQLTSRISDVSFRGIRNAYFRSGEAKEYTAITHMMASLSGAVGMMHRNFWPDMVLCLTDRYAGRMGHLQYRLHRSPSTKLVMDLIACQEELYIVIQITEEQIEMIQDLQTTLDTGEATTEAEAPSPASRRRVSATYGDFDEYDSPRRLVTRRSTYRQLSTSVLSDPLAQLLDNLQRELADLRDLRDNTDRLVNRTIQLVNIRLEDHGKAILVFTVVTIVFLPLNFVSSFFGMNFSDIRDMDRTQWLFWAVAICVTVGVVTSSIVLAFSGGAIVEKMHMWRDSRREKTLSTTTVLRQIGANVGEHGFRVYGTDKDGSGGTSYQSDW
;
A
#
# COMPACT_ATOMS: atom_id res chain seq x y z
N MET A 1 -17.39 -3.02 -46.17
CA MET A 1 -17.72 -4.15 -45.29
C MET A 1 -18.45 -3.61 -44.06
N PRO A 2 -19.58 -4.19 -43.64
CA PRO A 2 -20.28 -3.78 -42.42
C PRO A 2 -19.41 -4.02 -41.18
N LYS A 3 -19.63 -3.24 -40.12
CA LYS A 3 -19.10 -3.57 -38.79
C LYS A 3 -19.99 -4.69 -38.22
N VAL A 4 -19.39 -5.82 -37.86
CA VAL A 4 -20.08 -6.82 -37.03
C VAL A 4 -20.32 -6.16 -35.67
N PHE A 5 -21.58 -6.15 -35.21
CA PHE A 5 -21.92 -5.67 -33.88
C PHE A 5 -21.40 -6.65 -32.83
N PRO A 6 -20.89 -6.19 -31.67
CA PRO A 6 -20.63 -7.08 -30.55
C PRO A 6 -21.96 -7.68 -30.07
N TYR A 7 -21.94 -8.97 -29.78
CA TYR A 7 -23.07 -9.74 -29.26
C TYR A 7 -23.48 -9.17 -27.88
N HIS A 8 -24.71 -8.67 -27.73
CA HIS A 8 -25.26 -8.29 -26.43
C HIS A 8 -25.80 -9.55 -25.73
N PRO A 9 -25.28 -9.96 -24.55
CA PRO A 9 -25.78 -11.13 -23.83
C PRO A 9 -27.13 -10.92 -23.11
N GLU A 10 -27.69 -9.71 -23.17
CA GLU A 10 -28.73 -9.22 -22.25
C GLU A 10 -30.17 -9.58 -22.65
N GLN A 11 -30.40 -10.25 -23.78
CA GLN A 11 -31.76 -10.54 -24.28
C GLN A 11 -32.33 -11.92 -23.91
N ASP A 12 -31.48 -12.89 -23.55
CA ASP A 12 -31.89 -14.26 -23.15
C ASP A 12 -31.43 -14.64 -21.73
N ALA A 13 -31.06 -13.66 -20.90
CA ALA A 13 -30.71 -13.91 -19.50
C ALA A 13 -31.99 -14.22 -18.68
N PRO A 14 -32.09 -15.38 -17.99
CA PRO A 14 -33.21 -15.63 -17.10
C PRO A 14 -33.24 -14.61 -15.96
N ALA A 15 -34.44 -14.18 -15.56
CA ALA A 15 -34.63 -13.17 -14.53
C ALA A 15 -33.86 -13.53 -13.25
N GLY A 16 -32.88 -12.70 -12.88
CA GLY A 16 -31.96 -13.01 -11.78
C GLY A 16 -32.68 -13.10 -10.44
N HIS A 17 -32.36 -14.14 -9.65
CA HIS A 17 -32.95 -14.34 -8.32
C HIS A 17 -32.65 -13.14 -7.41
N ASP A 18 -33.67 -12.61 -6.76
CA ASP A 18 -33.50 -11.51 -5.81
C ASP A 18 -33.09 -12.06 -4.43
N TYR A 19 -31.78 -12.31 -4.31
CA TYR A 19 -31.11 -12.66 -3.05
C TYR A 19 -31.32 -11.61 -1.94
N GLU A 20 -31.74 -10.37 -2.26
CA GLU A 20 -32.07 -9.35 -1.26
C GLU A 20 -33.52 -9.42 -0.78
N ALA A 21 -34.45 -9.99 -1.56
CA ALA A 21 -35.82 -10.27 -1.13
C ALA A 21 -35.92 -11.53 -0.26
N ASP A 22 -35.12 -12.56 -0.57
CA ASP A 22 -35.21 -13.89 0.01
C ASP A 22 -34.87 -13.94 1.54
N PRO A 23 -35.79 -14.42 2.40
CA PRO A 23 -35.60 -14.43 3.85
C PRO A 23 -34.60 -15.47 4.37
N GLN A 24 -34.15 -16.43 3.55
CA GLN A 24 -33.08 -17.36 3.90
C GLN A 24 -31.72 -16.80 3.48
N TRP A 25 -31.60 -16.21 2.27
CA TRP A 25 -30.36 -15.55 1.85
C TRP A 25 -30.03 -14.32 2.72
N ARG A 26 -31.04 -13.58 3.21
CA ARG A 26 -30.86 -12.54 4.25
C ARG A 26 -30.20 -13.03 5.56
N LYS A 27 -30.20 -14.34 5.84
CA LYS A 27 -29.54 -14.92 7.03
C LYS A 27 -28.11 -15.37 6.75
N LYS A 28 -27.67 -15.45 5.49
CA LYS A 28 -26.29 -15.83 5.14
C LYS A 28 -25.41 -14.57 5.19
N PRO A 29 -24.15 -14.65 5.69
CA PRO A 29 -23.24 -13.50 5.75
C PRO A 29 -22.71 -13.09 4.36
N LEU A 30 -22.79 -14.00 3.38
CA LEU A 30 -22.50 -13.78 1.97
C LEU A 30 -23.57 -14.46 1.10
N THR A 31 -23.85 -13.87 -0.06
CA THR A 31 -24.79 -14.36 -1.08
C THR A 31 -24.12 -14.44 -2.45
N PRO A 32 -24.62 -15.24 -3.40
CA PRO A 32 -24.02 -15.39 -4.74
C PRO A 32 -23.85 -14.08 -5.52
N SER A 33 -24.72 -13.09 -5.31
CA SER A 33 -24.63 -11.77 -5.97
C SER A 33 -23.46 -10.88 -5.49
N GLN A 34 -22.78 -11.27 -4.41
CA GLN A 34 -21.64 -10.56 -3.83
C GLN A 34 -20.28 -11.15 -4.24
N LEU A 35 -20.28 -12.27 -4.96
CA LEU A 35 -19.09 -12.94 -5.49
C LEU A 35 -18.98 -12.72 -7.00
N GLN A 36 -17.77 -12.48 -7.50
CA GLN A 36 -17.44 -12.67 -8.91
C GLN A 36 -16.83 -14.06 -9.07
N VAL A 37 -17.44 -14.93 -9.88
CA VAL A 37 -16.97 -16.31 -10.10
C VAL A 37 -16.63 -16.46 -11.58
N ASN A 38 -15.40 -16.88 -11.86
CA ASN A 38 -14.89 -17.05 -13.21
C ASN A 38 -14.32 -18.46 -13.38
N ASP A 39 -14.67 -19.12 -14.48
CA ASP A 39 -14.09 -20.40 -14.88
C ASP A 39 -12.97 -20.15 -15.89
N VAL A 40 -11.76 -20.66 -15.61
CA VAL A 40 -10.63 -20.67 -16.55
C VAL A 40 -10.72 -21.92 -17.40
N ARG A 41 -10.89 -21.76 -18.71
CA ARG A 41 -11.27 -22.84 -19.63
C ARG A 41 -10.41 -22.84 -20.89
N LEU A 42 -10.19 -24.02 -21.47
CA LEU A 42 -9.67 -24.17 -22.82
C LEU A 42 -10.83 -24.03 -23.83
N GLU A 43 -10.73 -23.06 -24.74
CA GLU A 43 -11.72 -22.81 -25.79
C GLU A 43 -11.15 -22.95 -27.20
N THR A 44 -11.96 -23.47 -28.14
CA THR A 44 -11.64 -23.60 -29.57
C THR A 44 -12.20 -22.48 -30.45
N LEU A 45 -12.81 -21.44 -29.85
CA LEU A 45 -13.68 -20.43 -30.48
C LEU A 45 -13.04 -19.52 -31.56
N ARG A 46 -11.81 -19.79 -32.01
CA ARG A 46 -11.14 -19.09 -33.12
C ARG A 46 -10.54 -20.12 -34.09
N PRO A 47 -11.24 -20.49 -35.18
CA PRO A 47 -10.79 -21.56 -36.09
C PRO A 47 -9.40 -21.31 -36.68
N ASP A 48 -9.04 -20.03 -36.90
CA ASP A 48 -7.73 -19.63 -37.45
C ASP A 48 -6.54 -19.77 -36.46
N ARG A 49 -6.78 -20.11 -35.18
CA ARG A 49 -5.76 -20.00 -34.10
C ARG A 49 -5.62 -21.20 -33.18
N GLY A 50 -6.49 -22.21 -33.28
CA GLY A 50 -6.48 -23.37 -32.38
C GLY A 50 -6.97 -23.06 -30.96
N PRO A 51 -6.83 -24.02 -30.03
CA PRO A 51 -7.31 -23.88 -28.67
C PRO A 51 -6.52 -22.83 -27.87
N MET A 52 -7.18 -22.11 -26.98
CA MET A 52 -6.56 -21.13 -26.10
C MET A 52 -7.26 -21.11 -24.73
N LEU A 53 -6.52 -20.84 -23.65
CA LEU A 53 -7.12 -20.57 -22.34
C LEU A 53 -7.82 -19.21 -22.36
N GLU A 54 -9.09 -19.11 -21.95
CA GLU A 54 -9.79 -17.84 -21.68
C GLU A 54 -10.42 -17.87 -20.27
N ILE A 55 -10.83 -16.70 -19.76
CA ILE A 55 -11.52 -16.56 -18.45
C ILE A 55 -12.97 -16.16 -18.72
N ASN A 56 -13.90 -17.00 -18.27
CA ASN A 56 -15.34 -16.80 -18.47
C ASN A 56 -16.05 -16.52 -17.13
N GLU A 57 -16.62 -15.33 -16.98
CA GLU A 57 -17.46 -14.97 -15.84
C GLU A 57 -18.79 -15.75 -15.88
N ARG A 58 -19.11 -16.48 -14.81
CA ARG A 58 -20.41 -17.16 -14.67
C ARG A 58 -21.48 -16.15 -14.26
N ALA A 59 -22.66 -16.25 -14.87
CA ALA A 59 -23.82 -15.46 -14.46
C ALA A 59 -24.25 -15.85 -13.03
N THR A 60 -24.64 -14.87 -12.20
CA THR A 60 -24.96 -15.10 -10.77
C THR A 60 -26.08 -16.11 -10.55
N SER A 61 -27.07 -16.15 -11.46
CA SER A 61 -28.16 -17.14 -11.49
C SER A 61 -27.74 -18.57 -11.86
N THR A 62 -26.48 -18.79 -12.28
CA THR A 62 -25.93 -20.12 -12.64
C THR A 62 -24.85 -20.61 -11.67
N LEU A 63 -24.72 -19.95 -10.50
CA LEU A 63 -23.73 -20.28 -9.48
C LEU A 63 -24.23 -21.34 -8.49
N VAL A 64 -25.52 -21.33 -8.15
CA VAL A 64 -26.11 -22.20 -7.13
C VAL A 64 -27.55 -22.58 -7.53
N PRO A 65 -28.04 -23.78 -7.18
CA PRO A 65 -29.47 -24.09 -7.28
C PRO A 65 -30.27 -23.34 -6.21
N ASP A 66 -31.56 -23.11 -6.44
CA ASP A 66 -32.46 -22.40 -5.52
C ASP A 66 -32.50 -23.04 -4.11
N THR A 67 -32.29 -24.35 -4.03
CA THR A 67 -32.23 -25.12 -2.78
C THR A 67 -30.99 -24.83 -1.94
N ALA A 68 -29.94 -24.22 -2.48
CA ALA A 68 -28.66 -23.99 -1.79
C ALA A 68 -28.76 -23.04 -0.59
N ALA A 69 -29.85 -22.27 -0.46
CA ALA A 69 -30.11 -21.47 0.73
C ALA A 69 -30.28 -22.34 2.00
N TYR A 70 -30.76 -23.57 1.83
CA TYR A 70 -31.03 -24.53 2.91
C TYR A 70 -29.83 -25.42 3.18
N THR A 71 -29.49 -25.60 4.46
CA THR A 71 -28.46 -26.55 4.89
C THR A 71 -29.07 -27.95 4.94
N PRO A 72 -28.64 -28.92 4.11
CA PRO A 72 -29.26 -30.25 4.03
C PRO A 72 -28.79 -31.13 5.19
N SER A 73 -29.65 -32.01 5.72
CA SER A 73 -29.33 -32.86 6.89
C SER A 73 -28.10 -33.76 6.71
N ALA A 74 -27.68 -34.03 5.47
CA ALA A 74 -26.44 -34.76 5.17
C ALA A 74 -25.17 -34.01 5.63
N SER A 75 -25.22 -32.69 5.80
CA SER A 75 -24.05 -31.90 6.22
C SER A 75 -23.61 -32.16 7.66
N PHE A 76 -24.53 -32.62 8.53
CA PHE A 76 -24.19 -33.02 9.90
C PHE A 76 -23.28 -34.26 9.95
N VAL A 77 -23.24 -35.06 8.88
CA VAL A 77 -22.27 -36.17 8.73
C VAL A 77 -20.87 -35.60 8.52
N ARG A 78 -20.70 -34.70 7.54
CA ARG A 78 -19.43 -33.98 7.26
C ARG A 78 -18.82 -33.31 8.50
N ILE A 79 -19.66 -32.76 9.40
CA ILE A 79 -19.22 -32.15 10.67
C ILE A 79 -18.77 -33.21 11.70
N ALA A 80 -19.39 -34.40 11.68
CA ALA A 80 -18.99 -35.51 12.55
C ALA A 80 -17.68 -36.17 12.09
N ASP A 81 -17.45 -36.22 10.77
CA ASP A 81 -16.24 -36.76 10.15
C ASP A 81 -15.03 -35.83 10.37
N ALA A 82 -15.21 -34.51 10.19
CA ALA A 82 -14.11 -33.54 10.19
C ALA A 82 -13.47 -33.24 11.56
N THR A 83 -14.09 -33.60 12.68
CA THR A 83 -13.48 -33.50 14.02
C THR A 83 -14.26 -34.33 15.05
N SER A 84 -13.58 -34.86 16.06
CA SER A 84 -14.22 -35.49 17.23
C SER A 84 -14.55 -34.48 18.35
N ASN A 85 -13.90 -33.31 18.36
CA ASN A 85 -13.95 -32.33 19.45
C ASN A 85 -15.29 -31.57 19.49
N PRO A 86 -16.04 -31.58 20.62
CA PRO A 86 -17.36 -30.94 20.70
C PRO A 86 -17.35 -29.42 20.46
N ILE A 87 -16.27 -28.72 20.80
CA ILE A 87 -16.14 -27.27 20.59
C ILE A 87 -15.97 -26.97 19.09
N GLU A 88 -15.14 -27.77 18.41
CA GLU A 88 -14.93 -27.62 16.97
C GLU A 88 -16.16 -28.07 16.17
N LYS A 89 -16.88 -29.11 16.62
CA LYS A 89 -18.19 -29.47 16.04
C LYS A 89 -19.16 -28.30 16.07
N GLN A 90 -19.28 -27.57 17.19
CA GLN A 90 -20.14 -26.39 17.25
C GLN A 90 -19.67 -25.28 16.29
N ARG A 91 -18.36 -25.04 16.17
CA ARG A 91 -17.80 -24.09 15.19
C ARG A 91 -18.12 -24.49 13.75
N PHE A 92 -17.97 -25.76 13.40
CA PHE A 92 -18.20 -26.27 12.05
C PHE A 92 -19.68 -26.35 11.70
N THR A 93 -20.58 -26.61 12.67
CA THR A 93 -22.03 -26.41 12.48
C THR A 93 -22.36 -24.99 12.07
N ASN A 94 -21.82 -23.99 12.78
CA ASN A 94 -22.03 -22.58 12.43
C ASN A 94 -21.48 -22.25 11.02
N LEU A 95 -20.28 -22.73 10.68
CA LEU A 95 -19.69 -22.50 9.34
C LEU A 95 -20.48 -23.20 8.22
N GLU A 96 -21.06 -24.37 8.47
CA GLU A 96 -21.90 -25.08 7.49
C GLU A 96 -23.28 -24.42 7.32
N GLU A 97 -23.87 -23.89 8.40
CA GLU A 97 -25.10 -23.08 8.33
C GLU A 97 -24.89 -21.76 7.58
N GLU A 98 -23.72 -21.13 7.71
CA GLU A 98 -23.42 -19.83 7.10
C GLU A 98 -22.83 -19.90 5.69
N TYR A 99 -21.89 -20.82 5.45
CA TYR A 99 -21.07 -20.89 4.23
C TYR A 99 -21.19 -22.21 3.48
N GLY A 100 -21.77 -23.28 4.07
CA GLY A 100 -21.86 -24.61 3.44
C GLY A 100 -22.54 -24.63 2.07
N TRP A 101 -23.37 -23.62 1.76
CA TRP A 101 -23.95 -23.39 0.44
C TRP A 101 -22.89 -23.21 -0.67
N MET A 102 -21.70 -22.70 -0.33
CA MET A 102 -20.61 -22.44 -1.27
C MET A 102 -19.99 -23.73 -1.83
N ARG A 103 -20.31 -24.91 -1.27
CA ARG A 103 -19.91 -26.21 -1.84
C ARG A 103 -20.40 -26.40 -3.28
N HIS A 104 -21.54 -25.80 -3.64
CA HIS A 104 -22.04 -25.78 -5.03
C HIS A 104 -21.13 -25.01 -6.00
N LEU A 105 -20.22 -24.17 -5.49
CA LEU A 105 -19.20 -23.50 -6.27
C LEU A 105 -18.00 -24.43 -6.58
N ARG A 106 -17.90 -25.65 -6.04
CA ARG A 106 -16.87 -26.61 -6.48
C ARG A 106 -17.14 -27.11 -7.90
N LEU A 107 -16.08 -27.28 -8.68
CA LEU A 107 -16.13 -27.96 -9.97
C LEU A 107 -16.52 -29.43 -9.76
N GLN A 108 -17.32 -29.96 -10.70
CA GLN A 108 -17.78 -31.36 -10.70
C GLN A 108 -17.18 -32.16 -11.87
N LYS A 109 -16.43 -31.47 -12.76
CA LYS A 109 -15.85 -32.00 -13.99
C LYS A 109 -14.54 -31.26 -14.28
N TYR A 110 -13.40 -31.93 -14.15
CA TYR A 110 -12.13 -31.40 -14.61
C TYR A 110 -12.09 -31.37 -16.15
N GLN A 111 -11.73 -30.24 -16.75
CA GLN A 111 -11.56 -30.14 -18.20
C GLN A 111 -10.22 -30.74 -18.61
N GLN A 112 -10.22 -31.82 -19.39
CA GLN A 112 -9.01 -32.35 -20.03
C GLN A 112 -8.72 -31.59 -21.33
N ASN A 113 -9.72 -31.45 -22.20
CA ASN A 113 -9.61 -30.94 -23.56
C ASN A 113 -10.55 -29.77 -23.86
N ALA A 114 -10.24 -29.02 -24.91
CA ALA A 114 -11.03 -27.88 -25.39
C ALA A 114 -12.37 -28.26 -26.07
N TYR A 115 -12.76 -29.53 -26.01
CA TYR A 115 -14.04 -30.07 -26.51
C TYR A 115 -14.96 -30.58 -25.38
N ASP A 116 -14.49 -30.53 -24.13
CA ASP A 116 -15.25 -31.04 -23.00
C ASP A 116 -16.41 -30.09 -22.62
N ASP A 117 -17.36 -30.64 -21.86
CA ASP A 117 -18.65 -30.03 -21.54
C ASP A 117 -18.56 -28.60 -20.95
N GLY A 118 -19.60 -27.81 -21.17
CA GLY A 118 -19.68 -26.38 -20.80
C GLY A 118 -19.42 -26.08 -19.32
N ASP A 119 -19.75 -27.00 -18.42
CA ASP A 119 -19.50 -26.89 -16.97
C ASP A 119 -18.15 -27.45 -16.51
N SER A 120 -17.30 -27.95 -17.42
CA SER A 120 -15.93 -28.37 -17.10
C SER A 120 -14.93 -27.22 -17.24
N ALA A 121 -13.98 -27.09 -16.30
CA ALA A 121 -12.95 -26.06 -16.33
C ALA A 121 -11.58 -26.61 -15.88
N LYS A 122 -10.51 -25.84 -16.09
CA LYS A 122 -9.17 -26.14 -15.54
C LYS A 122 -9.01 -25.61 -14.11
N CYS A 123 -9.52 -24.42 -13.86
CA CYS A 123 -9.48 -23.77 -12.55
C CYS A 123 -10.69 -22.85 -12.39
N ARG A 124 -11.28 -22.79 -11.20
CA ARG A 124 -12.34 -21.86 -10.83
C ARG A 124 -11.80 -20.80 -9.88
N TRP A 125 -11.94 -19.55 -10.32
CA TRP A 125 -11.51 -18.37 -9.59
C TRP A 125 -12.70 -17.62 -9.01
N ILE A 126 -12.76 -17.59 -7.68
CA ILE A 126 -13.74 -16.83 -6.91
C ILE A 126 -13.08 -15.54 -6.43
N HIS A 127 -13.76 -14.42 -6.58
CA HIS A 127 -13.33 -13.13 -6.04
C HIS A 127 -14.40 -12.57 -5.10
N CYS A 128 -14.01 -12.33 -3.85
CA CYS A 128 -14.83 -11.72 -2.81
C CYS A 128 -14.28 -10.33 -2.48
N SER A 129 -15.03 -9.28 -2.81
CA SER A 129 -14.56 -7.89 -2.66
C SER A 129 -14.77 -7.33 -1.24
N SER A 130 -14.52 -8.13 -0.21
CA SER A 130 -14.65 -7.77 1.21
C SER A 130 -13.73 -8.61 2.10
N LYS A 131 -13.18 -7.97 3.15
CA LYS A 131 -12.03 -8.48 3.93
C LYS A 131 -12.37 -8.76 5.38
N PHE A 132 -13.02 -9.90 5.59
CA PHE A 132 -13.32 -10.44 6.90
C PHE A 132 -12.59 -11.78 7.06
N PRO A 133 -11.76 -11.99 8.09
CA PRO A 133 -11.09 -13.26 8.35
C PRO A 133 -12.08 -14.43 8.49
N GLU A 134 -13.29 -14.17 8.94
CA GLU A 134 -14.39 -15.14 8.98
C GLU A 134 -14.74 -15.72 7.60
N TYR A 135 -14.58 -14.93 6.52
CA TYR A 135 -14.81 -15.40 5.16
C TYR A 135 -13.72 -16.35 4.67
N LEU A 136 -12.47 -16.19 5.12
CA LEU A 136 -11.39 -17.16 4.83
C LEU A 136 -11.73 -18.53 5.41
N ALA A 137 -12.19 -18.56 6.68
CA ALA A 137 -12.61 -19.80 7.34
C ALA A 137 -13.88 -20.39 6.69
N GLY A 138 -14.86 -19.56 6.34
CA GLY A 138 -16.08 -20.00 5.66
C GLY A 138 -15.80 -20.65 4.29
N LEU A 139 -14.95 -20.02 3.48
CA LEU A 139 -14.60 -20.52 2.15
C LEU A 139 -13.66 -21.74 2.21
N LEU A 140 -12.70 -21.79 3.13
CA LEU A 140 -11.89 -22.98 3.37
C LEU A 140 -12.75 -24.17 3.82
N TRP A 141 -13.71 -23.95 4.73
CA TRP A 141 -14.62 -25.00 5.21
C TRP A 141 -15.54 -25.53 4.12
N ALA A 142 -16.13 -24.64 3.32
CA ALA A 142 -17.13 -25.03 2.33
C ALA A 142 -16.53 -25.64 1.05
N LEU A 143 -15.30 -25.25 0.69
CA LEU A 143 -14.64 -25.66 -0.55
C LEU A 143 -13.56 -26.74 -0.40
N SER A 144 -13.08 -27.10 0.80
CA SER A 144 -12.24 -28.30 0.93
C SER A 144 -13.07 -29.58 0.79
N ASP A 145 -12.47 -30.65 0.24
CA ASP A 145 -13.07 -32.00 0.25
C ASP A 145 -12.37 -32.97 1.21
N ASP A 146 -11.09 -32.75 1.54
CA ASP A 146 -10.44 -33.48 2.62
C ASP A 146 -10.98 -32.99 3.96
N LEU A 147 -11.67 -33.87 4.68
CA LEU A 147 -12.25 -33.59 5.99
C LEU A 147 -11.27 -33.92 7.13
N GLU A 148 -10.31 -34.81 6.90
CA GLU A 148 -9.39 -35.29 7.93
C GLU A 148 -8.35 -34.22 8.29
N SER A 149 -7.78 -33.53 7.30
CA SER A 149 -6.84 -32.41 7.54
C SER A 149 -7.51 -31.06 7.78
N VAL A 150 -8.79 -30.87 7.45
CA VAL A 150 -9.47 -29.56 7.52
C VAL A 150 -9.47 -28.97 8.94
N ALA A 151 -9.57 -29.78 9.99
CA ALA A 151 -9.48 -29.27 11.36
C ALA A 151 -8.10 -28.69 11.69
N ASP A 152 -7.01 -29.28 11.19
CA ASP A 152 -5.67 -28.72 11.33
C ASP A 152 -5.45 -27.52 10.41
N SER A 153 -5.95 -27.56 9.17
CA SER A 153 -5.92 -26.42 8.24
C SER A 153 -6.63 -25.18 8.82
N MET A 154 -7.72 -25.36 9.58
CA MET A 154 -8.39 -24.28 10.31
C MET A 154 -7.54 -23.72 11.46
N ARG A 155 -6.86 -24.58 12.23
CA ARG A 155 -5.96 -24.16 13.31
C ARG A 155 -4.76 -23.39 12.75
N MET A 156 -4.21 -23.85 11.62
CA MET A 156 -3.13 -23.18 10.88
C MET A 156 -3.59 -21.84 10.29
N LEU A 157 -4.81 -21.76 9.75
CA LEU A 157 -5.42 -20.52 9.27
C LEU A 157 -5.55 -19.48 10.39
N ASP A 158 -6.14 -19.87 11.53
CA ASP A 158 -6.26 -19.00 12.70
C ASP A 158 -4.89 -18.52 13.20
N ALA A 159 -3.91 -19.42 13.27
CA ALA A 159 -2.55 -19.09 13.70
C ALA A 159 -1.84 -18.13 12.73
N ALA A 160 -1.98 -18.32 11.42
CA ALA A 160 -1.44 -17.42 10.40
C ALA A 160 -2.05 -16.02 10.50
N ILE A 161 -3.38 -15.94 10.60
CA ILE A 161 -4.11 -14.68 10.79
C ILE A 161 -3.63 -13.97 12.06
N GLN A 162 -3.54 -14.66 13.19
CA GLN A 162 -3.09 -14.08 14.46
C GLN A 162 -1.63 -13.61 14.40
N ARG A 163 -0.73 -14.45 13.86
CA ARG A 163 0.72 -14.16 13.74
C ARG A 163 0.99 -12.93 12.86
N ASN A 164 0.20 -12.72 11.81
CA ASN A 164 0.46 -11.72 10.79
C ASN A 164 -0.46 -10.49 10.86
N THR A 165 -1.51 -10.50 11.70
CA THR A 165 -2.29 -9.30 12.06
C THR A 165 -1.41 -8.27 12.74
N ARG A 166 -1.55 -7.01 12.30
CA ARG A 166 -0.90 -5.84 12.88
C ARG A 166 -1.95 -4.76 13.17
N PHE A 167 -1.66 -3.92 14.15
CA PHE A 167 -2.58 -2.89 14.64
C PHE A 167 -2.00 -1.50 14.41
N SER A 168 -2.88 -0.53 14.17
CA SER A 168 -2.52 0.87 13.93
C SER A 168 -3.69 1.78 14.30
N LYS A 169 -3.42 3.08 14.42
CA LYS A 169 -4.45 4.12 14.58
C LYS A 169 -5.46 4.15 13.41
N HIS A 170 -5.07 3.63 12.25
CA HIS A 170 -5.88 3.54 11.02
C HIS A 170 -6.55 2.16 10.83
N GLY A 171 -6.70 1.38 11.91
CA GLY A 171 -7.34 0.04 11.89
C GLY A 171 -6.33 -1.11 11.96
N LYS A 172 -6.80 -2.34 11.72
CA LYS A 172 -5.90 -3.51 11.57
C LYS A 172 -5.43 -3.63 10.12
N TYR A 173 -4.37 -4.39 9.91
CA TYR A 173 -3.85 -4.76 8.59
C TYR A 173 -3.05 -6.07 8.69
N PHE A 174 -2.73 -6.73 7.57
CA PHE A 174 -1.81 -7.88 7.55
C PHE A 174 -0.41 -7.42 7.15
N ALA A 175 0.62 -7.99 7.78
CA ALA A 175 1.95 -8.03 7.18
C ALA A 175 1.90 -8.88 5.88
N PRO A 176 2.84 -8.70 4.93
CA PRO A 176 2.98 -9.64 3.82
C PRO A 176 3.37 -11.03 4.35
N PHE A 177 2.81 -12.10 3.78
CA PHE A 177 3.24 -13.48 4.06
C PHE A 177 2.74 -14.48 3.01
N SER A 178 3.47 -15.60 2.91
CA SER A 178 3.01 -16.89 2.36
C SER A 178 2.94 -17.90 3.52
N GLN A 179 1.91 -18.75 3.55
CA GLN A 179 1.79 -19.81 4.55
C GLN A 179 0.95 -20.97 4.01
N CYS A 180 1.58 -22.13 3.80
CA CYS A 180 0.83 -23.37 3.62
C CYS A 180 0.10 -23.73 4.93
N LEU A 181 -1.16 -24.11 4.82
CA LEU A 181 -2.07 -24.44 5.92
C LEU A 181 -2.13 -25.96 6.18
N ALA A 182 -1.61 -26.77 5.24
CA ALA A 182 -1.55 -28.21 5.34
C ALA A 182 -0.79 -28.70 6.60
N ARG A 183 -1.14 -29.90 7.06
CA ARG A 183 -0.50 -30.55 8.20
C ARG A 183 0.85 -31.12 7.78
N GLN A 184 1.95 -30.48 8.19
CA GLN A 184 3.29 -31.06 7.99
C GLN A 184 3.48 -32.30 8.87
N THR A 185 3.37 -33.48 8.26
CA THR A 185 3.78 -34.77 8.84
C THR A 185 5.20 -35.14 8.42
N ASP A 186 6.05 -35.52 9.39
CA ASP A 186 7.39 -36.04 9.11
C ASP A 186 7.31 -37.31 8.26
N GLY A 187 7.68 -37.20 6.98
CA GLY A 187 7.78 -38.33 6.05
C GLY A 187 6.74 -38.39 4.93
N SER A 188 5.88 -37.37 4.75
CA SER A 188 5.05 -37.22 3.54
C SER A 188 5.63 -36.15 2.60
N SER A 189 5.34 -36.25 1.31
CA SER A 189 5.57 -35.17 0.34
C SER A 189 4.92 -33.87 0.82
N LYS A 190 5.57 -32.71 0.62
CA LYS A 190 5.02 -31.43 1.10
C LYS A 190 3.78 -31.02 0.31
N GLU A 191 2.61 -31.11 0.96
CA GLU A 191 1.35 -30.63 0.39
C GLU A 191 1.41 -29.13 0.07
N THR A 192 1.13 -28.77 -1.18
CA THR A 192 1.16 -27.40 -1.70
C THR A 192 -0.13 -26.62 -1.41
N TYR A 193 -1.17 -27.31 -0.94
CA TYR A 193 -2.51 -26.78 -0.66
C TYR A 193 -3.01 -27.34 0.69
N PRO A 194 -3.86 -26.61 1.43
CA PRO A 194 -4.31 -25.25 1.16
C PRO A 194 -3.21 -24.21 1.43
N LEU A 195 -3.14 -23.13 0.66
CA LEU A 195 -2.10 -22.10 0.75
C LEU A 195 -2.73 -20.71 0.84
N LEU A 196 -2.41 -19.98 1.91
CA LEU A 196 -2.80 -18.58 2.13
C LEU A 196 -1.62 -17.66 1.83
N VAL A 197 -1.86 -16.64 1.01
CA VAL A 197 -0.94 -15.54 0.73
C VAL A 197 -1.62 -14.20 1.01
N SER A 198 -0.87 -13.26 1.58
CA SER A 198 -1.28 -11.86 1.78
C SER A 198 -0.18 -10.94 1.25
N VAL A 199 -0.56 -9.97 0.41
CA VAL A 199 0.37 -8.99 -0.17
C VAL A 199 -0.21 -7.57 -0.17
N PRO A 200 0.50 -6.54 0.32
CA PRO A 200 0.11 -5.16 0.11
C PRO A 200 0.33 -4.78 -1.37
N PHE A 201 -0.58 -4.01 -1.98
CA PHE A 201 -0.42 -3.48 -3.33
C PHE A 201 -0.87 -2.01 -3.43
N MET A 202 -0.38 -1.32 -4.44
CA MET A 202 -0.62 0.12 -4.65
C MET A 202 -1.62 0.34 -5.79
N ASP A 203 -2.61 1.23 -5.56
CA ASP A 203 -3.51 1.76 -6.60
C ASP A 203 -3.85 3.23 -6.27
N TRP A 204 -4.41 3.97 -7.23
CA TRP A 204 -4.66 5.41 -7.05
C TRP A 204 -6.00 5.71 -6.38
N THR A 205 -6.00 6.69 -5.47
CA THR A 205 -7.27 7.28 -5.02
C THR A 205 -7.88 8.14 -6.10
N MET A 206 -9.20 8.18 -6.12
CA MET A 206 -10.01 9.03 -7.00
C MET A 206 -10.78 10.02 -6.13
N GLN A 207 -11.09 11.20 -6.67
CA GLN A 207 -11.50 12.35 -5.86
C GLN A 207 -12.81 12.14 -5.08
N GLY A 208 -12.71 11.90 -3.78
CA GLY A 208 -13.83 11.76 -2.84
C GLY A 208 -13.39 11.10 -1.53
N PRO A 209 -14.31 10.84 -0.59
CA PRO A 209 -14.10 9.77 0.39
C PRO A 209 -13.96 8.44 -0.36
N THR A 210 -13.18 7.50 0.17
CA THR A 210 -13.24 6.12 -0.31
C THR A 210 -14.67 5.60 -0.14
N PRO A 211 -15.32 5.08 -1.20
CA PRO A 211 -16.61 4.44 -1.01
C PRO A 211 -16.44 3.24 -0.06
N PRO A 212 -17.42 2.96 0.81
CA PRO A 212 -17.38 1.72 1.60
C PRO A 212 -17.31 0.53 0.65
N LEU A 213 -16.70 -0.57 1.10
CA LEU A 213 -16.74 -1.81 0.33
C LEU A 213 -18.21 -2.14 0.07
N ARG A 214 -18.57 -2.47 -1.17
CA ARG A 214 -19.98 -2.63 -1.59
C ARG A 214 -20.75 -3.64 -0.73
N PHE A 215 -20.03 -4.52 -0.03
CA PHE A 215 -20.51 -5.60 0.81
C PHE A 215 -19.95 -5.55 2.25
N GLN A 216 -19.48 -4.39 2.73
CA GLN A 216 -18.83 -4.20 4.04
C GLN A 216 -19.77 -4.40 5.26
N VAL A 217 -21.07 -4.52 5.02
CA VAL A 217 -22.11 -4.60 6.04
C VAL A 217 -22.72 -5.98 6.01
N ASP A 218 -22.48 -6.78 7.06
CA ASP A 218 -23.34 -7.91 7.37
C ASP A 218 -24.74 -7.36 7.64
N ARG A 219 -25.72 -7.78 6.84
CA ARG A 219 -27.11 -7.29 6.91
C ARG A 219 -27.81 -7.70 8.21
N ARG A 220 -27.27 -8.65 8.96
CA ARG A 220 -27.70 -9.02 10.33
C ARG A 220 -27.33 -7.94 11.37
N GLU A 221 -26.16 -7.32 11.24
CA GLU A 221 -25.61 -6.36 12.23
C GLU A 221 -25.73 -4.89 11.76
N GLY A 222 -25.88 -4.64 10.45
CA GLY A 222 -26.03 -3.31 9.87
C GLY A 222 -24.77 -2.44 9.99
N PHE A 223 -24.92 -1.12 9.87
CA PHE A 223 -23.82 -0.16 10.06
C PHE A 223 -23.24 -0.12 11.49
N LEU A 224 -23.81 -0.90 12.42
CA LEU A 224 -23.42 -0.96 13.83
C LEU A 224 -22.48 -2.13 14.16
N SER A 225 -22.06 -2.92 13.17
CA SER A 225 -21.17 -4.07 13.41
C SER A 225 -19.90 -3.66 14.16
N SER A 226 -19.72 -4.23 15.35
CA SER A 226 -18.51 -4.07 16.15
C SER A 226 -17.30 -4.76 15.50
N ARG A 227 -17.54 -5.63 14.51
CA ARG A 227 -16.56 -6.17 13.57
C ARG A 227 -16.17 -5.09 12.56
N SER A 228 -15.47 -4.07 13.04
CA SER A 228 -14.76 -3.12 12.17
C SER A 228 -14.01 -3.90 11.09
N SER A 229 -14.37 -3.65 9.82
CA SER A 229 -13.84 -4.41 8.67
C SER A 229 -12.33 -4.47 8.78
N ALA A 230 -11.78 -5.67 8.91
CA ALA A 230 -10.49 -5.80 9.58
C ALA A 230 -9.35 -5.08 8.82
N HIS A 231 -9.51 -4.87 7.52
CA HIS A 231 -8.47 -4.37 6.62
C HIS A 231 -9.05 -3.24 5.75
N ILE A 232 -8.81 -2.00 6.17
CA ILE A 232 -9.33 -0.76 5.55
C ILE A 232 -8.31 -0.24 4.53
N LEU A 233 -8.78 0.30 3.40
CA LEU A 233 -7.97 1.06 2.44
C LEU A 233 -7.25 2.23 3.12
N ARG A 234 -5.93 2.31 2.95
CA ARG A 234 -5.06 3.32 3.58
C ARG A 234 -4.38 4.18 2.53
N SER A 235 -4.06 5.42 2.87
CA SER A 235 -3.02 6.14 2.15
C SER A 235 -1.64 5.51 2.39
N VAL A 236 -0.67 5.78 1.50
CA VAL A 236 0.74 5.42 1.73
C VAL A 236 1.27 5.97 3.06
N LEU A 237 0.86 7.18 3.46
CA LEU A 237 1.24 7.76 4.74
C LEU A 237 0.62 6.98 5.93
N GLN A 238 -0.66 6.57 5.84
CA GLN A 238 -1.37 5.79 6.87
C GLN A 238 -0.89 4.34 6.99
N HIS A 239 -0.28 3.80 5.94
CA HIS A 239 0.34 2.49 5.95
C HIS A 239 1.68 2.51 6.74
N TYR A 240 2.47 3.57 6.55
CA TYR A 240 3.76 3.76 7.22
C TYR A 240 3.64 4.30 8.66
N TYR A 241 2.98 5.45 8.84
CA TYR A 241 2.83 6.13 10.13
C TYR A 241 1.71 5.50 10.98
N ARG A 242 1.93 4.25 11.42
CA ARG A 242 0.94 3.39 12.08
C ARG A 242 0.36 3.94 13.39
N LEU A 243 1.03 4.91 14.04
CA LEU A 243 0.61 5.47 15.34
C LEU A 243 0.14 6.94 15.28
N GLU A 244 0.46 7.66 14.20
CA GLU A 244 0.30 9.12 14.11
C GLU A 244 -0.97 9.52 13.34
N ASP A 245 -1.31 10.81 13.31
CA ASP A 245 -2.37 11.30 12.41
C ASP A 245 -1.76 11.88 11.13
N THR A 246 -2.02 11.25 10.00
CA THR A 246 -1.52 11.72 8.70
C THR A 246 -2.52 12.57 7.92
N ARG A 247 -3.75 12.76 8.41
CA ARG A 247 -4.83 13.45 7.68
C ARG A 247 -4.42 14.83 7.16
N ASP A 248 -3.71 15.60 7.97
CA ASP A 248 -3.20 16.92 7.59
C ASP A 248 -2.12 16.86 6.50
N ARG A 249 -1.43 15.72 6.35
CA ARG A 249 -0.40 15.48 5.33
C ARG A 249 -0.94 14.93 4.01
N GLU A 250 -2.15 14.35 3.96
CA GLU A 250 -2.64 13.68 2.74
C GLU A 250 -2.78 14.62 1.53
N HIS A 251 -3.25 15.85 1.77
CA HIS A 251 -3.32 16.88 0.72
C HIS A 251 -1.94 17.29 0.16
N SER A 252 -0.86 16.91 0.85
CA SER A 252 0.51 17.30 0.53
C SER A 252 1.25 16.27 -0.34
N GLN A 253 0.66 15.09 -0.59
CA GLN A 253 1.25 14.01 -1.40
C GLN A 253 1.66 14.47 -2.81
N VAL A 254 2.64 13.79 -3.41
CA VAL A 254 3.04 13.93 -4.83
C VAL A 254 1.85 13.79 -5.76
N PHE A 255 0.99 12.80 -5.52
CA PHE A 255 -0.19 12.52 -6.34
C PHE A 255 -1.25 13.63 -6.28
N ALA A 256 -1.39 14.30 -5.12
CA ALA A 256 -2.27 15.45 -4.93
C ALA A 256 -1.70 16.74 -5.55
N LYS A 257 -0.39 16.97 -5.39
CA LYS A 257 0.31 18.19 -5.86
C LYS A 257 0.63 18.19 -7.36
N HIS A 258 1.00 17.05 -7.96
CA HIS A 258 1.46 16.98 -9.34
C HIS A 258 0.37 16.48 -10.29
N LYS A 259 -0.19 17.41 -11.09
CA LYS A 259 -1.30 17.19 -12.02
C LYS A 259 -0.86 17.45 -13.47
N PRO A 260 -0.07 16.55 -14.10
CA PRO A 260 0.55 16.79 -15.41
C PRO A 260 -0.46 16.92 -16.58
N TRP A 261 -1.68 16.41 -16.41
CA TRP A 261 -2.79 16.62 -17.35
C TRP A 261 -3.26 18.09 -17.44
N ASN A 262 -2.93 18.94 -16.47
CA ASN A 262 -3.23 20.38 -16.56
C ASN A 262 -2.39 21.10 -17.62
N THR A 263 -1.25 20.54 -18.04
CA THR A 263 -0.36 21.13 -19.05
C THR A 263 -0.28 20.29 -20.33
N ASN A 264 -0.45 18.96 -20.26
CA ASN A 264 -0.48 18.09 -21.43
C ASN A 264 -1.91 17.62 -21.76
N ARG A 265 -2.47 18.14 -22.86
CA ARG A 265 -3.83 17.83 -23.34
C ARG A 265 -3.98 16.41 -23.90
N GLU A 266 -2.93 15.80 -24.45
CA GLU A 266 -2.98 14.41 -24.89
C GLU A 266 -3.07 13.49 -23.66
N LEU A 267 -2.28 13.79 -22.63
CA LEU A 267 -2.31 13.09 -21.35
C LEU A 267 -3.67 13.25 -20.65
N ASP A 268 -4.25 14.46 -20.63
CA ASP A 268 -5.60 14.72 -20.13
C ASP A 268 -6.66 13.83 -20.79
N LEU A 269 -6.68 13.79 -22.12
CA LEU A 269 -7.63 12.96 -22.87
C LEU A 269 -7.44 11.47 -22.58
N LYS A 270 -6.19 10.98 -22.54
CA LYS A 270 -5.87 9.60 -22.18
C LYS A 270 -6.30 9.26 -20.74
N VAL A 271 -5.96 10.08 -19.75
CA VAL A 271 -6.33 9.84 -18.34
C VAL A 271 -7.85 9.83 -18.15
N ARG A 272 -8.57 10.78 -18.77
CA ARG A 272 -10.05 10.77 -18.76
C ARG A 272 -10.63 9.52 -19.41
N GLN A 273 -10.06 9.04 -20.52
CA GLN A 273 -10.51 7.83 -21.20
C GLN A 273 -10.23 6.56 -20.38
N TRP A 274 -9.06 6.48 -19.74
CA TRP A 274 -8.59 5.30 -19.03
C TRP A 274 -9.07 5.19 -17.58
N TYR A 275 -9.47 6.29 -16.94
CA TYR A 275 -9.83 6.29 -15.51
C TYR A 275 -11.10 7.11 -15.20
N GLY A 276 -11.68 7.83 -16.16
CA GLY A 276 -12.93 8.60 -16.01
C GLY A 276 -12.84 9.89 -15.19
N HIS A 277 -12.03 9.89 -14.12
CA HIS A 277 -11.65 11.04 -13.31
C HIS A 277 -10.11 11.09 -13.19
N TYR A 278 -9.56 12.01 -12.40
CA TYR A 278 -8.12 12.11 -12.19
C TYR A 278 -7.69 11.44 -10.88
N PRO A 279 -6.54 10.73 -10.85
CA PRO A 279 -5.98 10.18 -9.62
C PRO A 279 -5.48 11.28 -8.69
N THR A 280 -5.94 11.26 -7.43
CA THR A 280 -5.74 12.33 -6.43
C THR A 280 -4.72 12.02 -5.35
N GLY A 281 -4.38 10.76 -5.15
CA GLY A 281 -3.52 10.28 -4.05
C GLY A 281 -3.07 8.85 -4.33
N LEU A 282 -2.16 8.35 -3.49
CA LEU A 282 -1.68 6.97 -3.54
C LEU A 282 -2.17 6.19 -2.32
N ASN A 283 -2.86 5.09 -2.57
CA ASN A 283 -3.36 4.18 -1.53
C ASN A 283 -2.59 2.85 -1.55
N VAL A 284 -2.55 2.22 -0.39
CA VAL A 284 -2.18 0.83 -0.19
C VAL A 284 -3.46 0.06 0.13
N ASP A 285 -3.73 -0.97 -0.69
CA ASP A 285 -4.67 -2.04 -0.40
C ASP A 285 -3.89 -3.34 -0.14
N GLU A 286 -4.60 -4.43 0.11
CA GLU A 286 -4.02 -5.78 0.16
C GLU A 286 -4.77 -6.70 -0.78
N LEU A 287 -4.07 -7.67 -1.36
CA LEU A 287 -4.68 -8.85 -1.98
C LEU A 287 -4.40 -10.03 -1.05
N TRP A 288 -5.46 -10.74 -0.66
CA TRP A 288 -5.35 -12.07 -0.08
C TRP A 288 -5.69 -13.11 -1.14
N ILE A 289 -4.99 -14.23 -1.11
CA ILE A 289 -5.21 -15.36 -2.00
C ILE A 289 -5.26 -16.63 -1.14
N LEU A 290 -6.33 -17.40 -1.29
CA LEU A 290 -6.51 -18.71 -0.69
C LEU A 290 -6.64 -19.73 -1.83
N ALA A 291 -5.56 -20.45 -2.13
CA ALA A 291 -5.62 -21.61 -3.00
C ALA A 291 -6.00 -22.84 -2.16
N ILE A 292 -7.10 -23.50 -2.48
CA ILE A 292 -7.72 -24.53 -1.63
C ILE A 292 -7.34 -25.93 -2.10
N ASP A 293 -7.36 -26.14 -3.40
CA ASP A 293 -6.83 -27.32 -4.09
C ASP A 293 -6.29 -26.88 -5.47
N ALA A 294 -5.89 -27.83 -6.33
CA ALA A 294 -5.36 -27.53 -7.65
C ALA A 294 -6.36 -26.85 -8.61
N GLU A 295 -7.66 -26.96 -8.35
CA GLU A 295 -8.73 -26.41 -9.19
C GLU A 295 -9.30 -25.10 -8.62
N HIS A 296 -9.30 -24.88 -7.31
CA HIS A 296 -10.07 -23.82 -6.64
C HIS A 296 -9.19 -22.74 -6.01
N ILE A 297 -9.35 -21.50 -6.47
CA ILE A 297 -8.68 -20.32 -5.94
C ILE A 297 -9.69 -19.24 -5.54
N VAL A 298 -9.51 -18.68 -4.35
CA VAL A 298 -10.29 -17.56 -3.84
C VAL A 298 -9.40 -16.34 -3.64
N THR A 299 -9.86 -15.17 -4.06
CA THR A 299 -9.13 -13.90 -3.92
C THR A 299 -9.96 -12.85 -3.18
N PHE A 300 -9.32 -12.06 -2.33
CA PHE A 300 -9.95 -11.00 -1.56
C PHE A 300 -9.17 -9.69 -1.71
N SER A 301 -9.83 -8.64 -2.20
CA SER A 301 -9.29 -7.27 -2.21
C SER A 301 -10.38 -6.29 -1.81
N SER A 302 -10.04 -5.01 -1.66
CA SER A 302 -11.10 -4.00 -1.72
C SER A 302 -11.68 -3.96 -3.13
N ASN A 303 -12.97 -3.60 -3.24
CA ASN A 303 -13.53 -3.25 -4.53
C ASN A 303 -13.16 -1.79 -4.84
N GLN A 304 -11.92 -1.55 -5.30
CA GLN A 304 -11.48 -0.26 -5.85
C GLN A 304 -12.25 0.02 -7.15
N THR A 305 -13.50 0.42 -6.95
CA THR A 305 -14.45 0.87 -7.96
C THR A 305 -14.42 2.39 -8.00
N TRP A 306 -14.90 2.98 -9.08
CA TRP A 306 -16.27 3.51 -9.02
C TRP A 306 -17.04 3.23 -10.31
N LYS A 307 -16.59 2.23 -11.08
CA LYS A 307 -17.28 1.68 -12.24
C LYS A 307 -17.36 0.15 -12.18
N SER A 308 -18.59 -0.37 -12.17
CA SER A 308 -18.89 -1.52 -13.01
C SER A 308 -18.74 -1.09 -14.48
N ARG A 309 -18.36 -2.01 -15.38
CA ARG A 309 -18.09 -1.82 -16.83
C ARG A 309 -18.88 -0.65 -17.45
N TRP A 310 -18.32 0.29 -18.23
CA TRP A 310 -17.02 0.39 -18.92
C TRP A 310 -16.81 1.88 -19.32
N PRO A 311 -15.59 2.38 -19.64
CA PRO A 311 -14.26 1.97 -19.19
C PRO A 311 -13.90 2.63 -17.83
N PRO A 312 -12.87 2.16 -17.10
CA PRO A 312 -12.74 0.88 -16.39
C PRO A 312 -12.33 1.19 -14.90
N LEU A 313 -11.53 0.47 -14.09
CA LEU A 313 -10.84 -0.84 -14.09
C LEU A 313 -11.02 -1.48 -12.70
N GLN A 314 -11.52 -2.72 -12.62
CA GLN A 314 -11.53 -3.51 -11.37
C GLN A 314 -10.30 -4.43 -11.31
N LEU A 315 -9.81 -4.80 -10.12
CA LEU A 315 -8.65 -5.70 -9.96
C LEU A 315 -8.82 -6.99 -10.78
N THR A 316 -10.00 -7.61 -10.71
CA THR A 316 -10.34 -8.82 -11.48
C THR A 316 -10.16 -8.61 -12.98
N SER A 317 -10.70 -7.52 -13.54
CA SER A 317 -10.49 -7.17 -14.95
C SER A 317 -9.04 -6.81 -15.33
N ARG A 318 -8.22 -6.34 -14.38
CA ARG A 318 -6.77 -6.11 -14.63
C ARG A 318 -6.01 -7.44 -14.68
N ILE A 319 -6.36 -8.39 -13.80
CA ILE A 319 -5.81 -9.75 -13.78
C ILE A 319 -6.16 -10.49 -15.08
N SER A 320 -7.41 -10.46 -15.54
CA SER A 320 -7.84 -11.15 -16.78
C SER A 320 -7.16 -10.60 -18.04
N ASP A 321 -7.16 -9.28 -18.20
CA ASP A 321 -6.81 -8.66 -19.49
C ASP A 321 -5.31 -8.57 -19.73
N VAL A 322 -4.49 -8.59 -18.66
CA VAL A 322 -3.04 -8.37 -18.71
C VAL A 322 -2.23 -9.53 -18.14
N SER A 323 -2.35 -9.83 -16.84
CA SER A 323 -1.48 -10.83 -16.19
C SER A 323 -1.79 -12.26 -16.64
N PHE A 324 -3.07 -12.64 -16.66
CA PHE A 324 -3.51 -13.90 -17.25
C PHE A 324 -3.15 -13.98 -18.75
N ARG A 325 -3.28 -12.87 -19.50
CA ARG A 325 -2.87 -12.83 -20.92
C ARG A 325 -1.38 -13.17 -21.11
N GLY A 326 -0.49 -12.77 -20.20
CA GLY A 326 0.92 -13.17 -20.21
C GLY A 326 1.08 -14.69 -20.11
N ILE A 327 0.48 -15.26 -19.06
CA ILE A 327 0.54 -16.70 -18.73
C ILE A 327 -0.13 -17.54 -19.83
N ARG A 328 -1.32 -17.17 -20.29
CA ARG A 328 -2.03 -17.78 -21.43
C ARG A 328 -1.15 -17.89 -22.67
N ASN A 329 -0.40 -16.83 -22.99
CA ASN A 329 0.49 -16.84 -24.15
C ASN A 329 1.75 -17.70 -23.90
N ALA A 330 2.19 -17.90 -22.66
CA ALA A 330 3.29 -18.80 -22.31
C ALA A 330 2.87 -20.29 -22.31
N TYR A 331 1.65 -20.59 -21.86
CA TYR A 331 1.09 -21.94 -21.71
C TYR A 331 1.21 -22.81 -22.97
N PHE A 332 0.97 -22.24 -24.16
CA PHE A 332 1.08 -22.96 -25.44
C PHE A 332 2.49 -22.90 -26.07
N ARG A 333 3.46 -22.24 -25.43
CA ARG A 333 4.85 -22.10 -25.92
C ARG A 333 5.85 -23.00 -25.20
N SER A 334 5.52 -23.56 -24.03
CA SER A 334 6.44 -24.41 -23.25
C SER A 334 6.74 -25.76 -23.91
N GLY A 335 5.81 -26.31 -24.70
CA GLY A 335 5.92 -27.67 -25.27
C GLY A 335 5.70 -28.78 -24.23
N GLU A 336 6.14 -28.56 -23.00
CA GLU A 336 5.74 -29.30 -21.79
C GLU A 336 4.23 -29.16 -21.53
N ALA A 337 3.57 -30.28 -21.26
CA ALA A 337 2.15 -30.35 -20.92
C ALA A 337 1.87 -29.93 -19.46
N LYS A 338 2.19 -28.68 -19.11
CA LYS A 338 1.88 -28.13 -17.78
C LYS A 338 0.38 -27.95 -17.61
N GLU A 339 -0.18 -28.35 -16.48
CA GLU A 339 -1.58 -28.10 -16.18
C GLU A 339 -1.80 -26.67 -15.65
N TYR A 340 -2.99 -26.11 -15.89
CA TYR A 340 -3.34 -24.78 -15.39
C TYR A 340 -4.02 -24.92 -14.03
N THR A 341 -3.25 -24.78 -12.95
CA THR A 341 -3.71 -24.96 -11.56
C THR A 341 -3.97 -23.65 -10.84
N ALA A 342 -4.60 -23.72 -9.66
CA ALA A 342 -4.78 -22.61 -8.74
C ALA A 342 -3.46 -21.86 -8.42
N ILE A 343 -2.30 -22.54 -8.31
CA ILE A 343 -1.00 -21.87 -8.15
C ILE A 343 -0.67 -20.97 -9.35
N THR A 344 -0.91 -21.44 -10.58
CA THR A 344 -0.69 -20.62 -11.80
C THR A 344 -1.66 -19.43 -11.87
N HIS A 345 -2.86 -19.54 -11.31
CA HIS A 345 -3.80 -18.43 -11.19
C HIS A 345 -3.46 -17.47 -10.03
N MET A 346 -2.85 -17.97 -8.96
CA MET A 346 -2.27 -17.15 -7.88
C MET A 346 -1.12 -16.30 -8.42
N MET A 347 -0.22 -16.86 -9.23
CA MET A 347 0.83 -16.10 -9.93
C MET A 347 0.22 -15.01 -10.85
N ALA A 348 -0.87 -15.32 -11.57
CA ALA A 348 -1.62 -14.32 -12.35
C ALA A 348 -2.21 -13.20 -11.48
N SER A 349 -2.74 -13.56 -10.32
CA SER A 349 -3.38 -12.63 -9.37
C SER A 349 -2.37 -11.71 -8.69
N LEU A 350 -1.25 -12.26 -8.22
CA LEU A 350 -0.12 -11.50 -7.65
C LEU A 350 0.45 -10.52 -8.69
N SER A 351 0.68 -11.00 -9.92
CA SER A 351 1.12 -10.14 -11.04
C SER A 351 0.15 -8.99 -11.31
N GLY A 352 -1.16 -9.25 -11.29
CA GLY A 352 -2.18 -8.24 -11.60
C GLY A 352 -2.46 -7.24 -10.47
N ALA A 353 -2.19 -7.61 -9.22
CA ALA A 353 -2.27 -6.71 -8.07
C ALA A 353 -0.98 -5.90 -7.87
N VAL A 354 0.17 -6.57 -7.78
CA VAL A 354 1.44 -5.93 -7.47
C VAL A 354 1.94 -5.11 -8.67
N GLY A 355 1.95 -5.70 -9.87
CA GLY A 355 2.38 -5.03 -11.10
C GLY A 355 1.47 -3.87 -11.57
N MET A 356 0.35 -3.63 -10.89
CA MET A 356 -0.74 -2.73 -11.30
C MET A 356 -0.31 -1.28 -11.57
N MET A 357 0.74 -0.81 -10.90
CA MET A 357 1.21 0.57 -10.96
C MET A 357 2.63 0.73 -11.54
N HIS A 358 3.27 -0.37 -11.91
CA HIS A 358 4.68 -0.43 -12.25
C HIS A 358 4.90 -0.41 -13.76
N ARG A 359 5.83 0.45 -14.20
CA ARG A 359 6.11 0.73 -15.61
C ARG A 359 6.67 -0.49 -16.35
N ASN A 360 7.44 -1.34 -15.67
CA ASN A 360 8.01 -2.56 -16.26
C ASN A 360 6.95 -3.60 -16.65
N PHE A 361 5.76 -3.58 -16.03
CA PHE A 361 4.64 -4.45 -16.36
C PHE A 361 3.72 -3.87 -17.44
N TRP A 362 3.38 -2.57 -17.32
CA TRP A 362 2.48 -1.88 -18.24
C TRP A 362 3.17 -0.62 -18.82
N PRO A 363 4.11 -0.72 -19.78
CA PRO A 363 4.76 0.45 -20.37
C PRO A 363 3.83 1.31 -21.26
N ASP A 364 2.66 0.79 -21.64
CA ASP A 364 1.55 1.53 -22.26
C ASP A 364 0.69 2.29 -21.21
N MET A 365 0.85 2.04 -19.90
CA MET A 365 -0.01 2.62 -18.87
C MET A 365 0.25 4.11 -18.70
N VAL A 366 -0.85 4.83 -18.55
CA VAL A 366 -0.85 6.28 -18.48
C VAL A 366 -0.78 6.68 -17.01
N LEU A 367 0.39 7.22 -16.58
CA LEU A 367 0.73 7.65 -15.21
C LEU A 367 1.33 6.58 -14.26
N CYS A 368 2.19 5.68 -14.75
CA CYS A 368 2.99 4.76 -13.90
C CYS A 368 3.64 5.46 -12.70
N LEU A 369 3.83 4.75 -11.58
CA LEU A 369 4.30 5.34 -10.33
C LEU A 369 5.63 6.08 -10.51
N THR A 370 6.61 5.40 -11.13
CA THR A 370 7.95 5.92 -11.42
C THR A 370 7.88 7.22 -12.23
N ASP A 371 6.98 7.29 -13.23
CA ASP A 371 6.76 8.49 -14.05
C ASP A 371 6.11 9.64 -13.25
N ARG A 372 5.25 9.35 -12.26
CA ARG A 372 4.63 10.37 -11.40
C ARG A 372 5.65 11.01 -10.46
N TYR A 373 6.53 10.23 -9.83
CA TYR A 373 7.60 10.76 -9.00
C TYR A 373 8.65 11.49 -9.85
N ALA A 374 9.07 10.94 -11.00
CA ALA A 374 9.98 11.60 -11.93
C ALA A 374 9.43 12.95 -12.45
N GLY A 375 8.16 13.02 -12.83
CA GLY A 375 7.51 14.26 -13.29
C GLY A 375 7.45 15.34 -12.20
N ARG A 376 7.15 14.94 -10.95
CA ARG A 376 7.18 15.83 -9.79
C ARG A 376 8.61 16.31 -9.49
N MET A 377 9.59 15.41 -9.54
CA MET A 377 11.01 15.71 -9.33
C MET A 377 11.52 16.75 -10.33
N GLY A 378 11.28 16.56 -11.62
CA GLY A 378 11.67 17.52 -12.66
C GLY A 378 11.07 18.91 -12.43
N HIS A 379 9.81 18.99 -11.98
CA HIS A 379 9.19 20.26 -11.59
C HIS A 379 9.82 20.90 -10.34
N LEU A 380 10.26 20.11 -9.36
CA LEU A 380 11.00 20.61 -8.19
C LEU A 380 12.43 21.05 -8.54
N GLN A 381 13.12 20.32 -9.40
CA GLN A 381 14.43 20.68 -9.94
C GLN A 381 14.38 21.98 -10.75
N TYR A 382 13.36 22.16 -11.60
CA TYR A 382 13.14 23.44 -12.30
C TYR A 382 12.94 24.60 -11.32
N ARG A 383 12.14 24.41 -10.25
CA ARG A 383 11.98 25.40 -9.19
C ARG A 383 13.28 25.69 -8.44
N LEU A 384 14.16 24.71 -8.25
CA LEU A 384 15.47 24.91 -7.62
C LEU A 384 16.34 25.87 -8.43
N HIS A 385 16.48 25.62 -9.73
CA HIS A 385 17.32 26.44 -10.62
C HIS A 385 16.83 27.89 -10.71
N ARG A 386 15.53 28.16 -10.50
CA ARG A 386 14.96 29.51 -10.53
C ARG A 386 14.92 30.20 -9.17
N SER A 387 14.71 29.47 -8.08
CA SER A 387 14.49 30.04 -6.74
C SER A 387 14.66 29.00 -5.61
N PRO A 388 15.89 28.82 -5.06
CA PRO A 388 16.09 28.06 -3.83
C PRO A 388 15.33 28.71 -2.65
N SER A 389 14.68 27.90 -1.83
CA SER A 389 13.89 28.34 -0.66
C SER A 389 13.66 27.19 0.32
N THR A 390 13.44 27.50 1.61
CA THR A 390 13.12 26.51 2.66
C THR A 390 11.85 25.71 2.34
N LYS A 391 10.82 26.35 1.77
CA LYS A 391 9.61 25.66 1.30
C LYS A 391 9.89 24.65 0.20
N LEU A 392 10.93 24.85 -0.63
CA LEU A 392 11.35 23.88 -1.64
C LEU A 392 12.06 22.66 -1.01
N VAL A 393 12.86 22.86 0.05
CA VAL A 393 13.45 21.76 0.84
C VAL A 393 12.34 20.88 1.40
N MET A 394 11.32 21.45 2.04
CA MET A 394 10.18 20.69 2.58
C MET A 394 9.35 19.98 1.50
N ASP A 395 9.18 20.61 0.32
CA ASP A 395 8.52 20.00 -0.83
C ASP A 395 9.29 18.82 -1.46
N LEU A 396 10.62 18.76 -1.23
CA LEU A 396 11.51 17.68 -1.64
C LEU A 396 11.59 16.56 -0.59
N ILE A 397 11.74 16.90 0.70
CA ILE A 397 11.75 15.91 1.79
C ILE A 397 10.43 15.12 1.81
N ALA A 398 9.27 15.77 1.63
CA ALA A 398 8.00 15.04 1.50
C ALA A 398 8.00 14.04 0.31
N CYS A 399 8.63 14.41 -0.81
CA CYS A 399 8.76 13.53 -1.98
C CYS A 399 9.75 12.36 -1.72
N GLN A 400 10.78 12.60 -0.92
CA GLN A 400 11.78 11.63 -0.48
C GLN A 400 11.17 10.60 0.47
N GLU A 401 10.38 11.06 1.46
CA GLU A 401 9.61 10.22 2.38
C GLU A 401 8.59 9.36 1.62
N GLU A 402 7.80 9.94 0.72
CA GLU A 402 6.86 9.18 -0.11
C GLU A 402 7.55 8.10 -0.96
N LEU A 403 8.70 8.42 -1.59
CA LEU A 403 9.50 7.44 -2.32
C LEU A 403 10.05 6.33 -1.40
N TYR A 404 10.49 6.66 -0.20
CA TYR A 404 10.99 5.69 0.76
C TYR A 404 9.91 4.68 1.18
N ILE A 405 8.68 5.13 1.43
CA ILE A 405 7.57 4.22 1.79
C ILE A 405 7.21 3.30 0.61
N VAL A 406 7.18 3.84 -0.62
CA VAL A 406 6.94 3.04 -1.83
C VAL A 406 8.03 1.99 -2.05
N ILE A 407 9.29 2.37 -1.84
CA ILE A 407 10.44 1.45 -1.90
C ILE A 407 10.28 0.34 -0.87
N GLN A 408 9.96 0.66 0.39
CA GLN A 408 9.70 -0.34 1.43
C GLN A 408 8.56 -1.30 1.06
N ILE A 409 7.45 -0.80 0.52
CA ILE A 409 6.33 -1.66 0.09
C ILE A 409 6.76 -2.59 -1.07
N THR A 410 7.60 -2.10 -1.98
CA THR A 410 8.14 -2.90 -3.10
C THR A 410 9.14 -3.96 -2.62
N GLU A 411 9.92 -3.64 -1.58
CA GLU A 411 10.83 -4.58 -0.90
C GLU A 411 10.03 -5.66 -0.14
N GLU A 412 9.03 -5.28 0.66
CA GLU A 412 8.09 -6.18 1.36
C GLU A 412 7.34 -7.13 0.39
N GLN A 413 7.03 -6.67 -0.83
CA GLN A 413 6.44 -7.50 -1.89
C GLN A 413 7.43 -8.54 -2.45
N ILE A 414 8.67 -8.13 -2.71
CA ILE A 414 9.72 -9.01 -3.26
C ILE A 414 10.11 -10.10 -2.25
N GLU A 415 10.26 -9.75 -0.98
CA GLU A 415 10.61 -10.71 0.09
C GLU A 415 9.55 -11.82 0.22
N MET A 416 8.26 -11.47 0.19
CA MET A 416 7.18 -12.47 0.23
C MET A 416 7.11 -13.29 -1.07
N ILE A 417 7.35 -12.69 -2.24
CA ILE A 417 7.40 -13.45 -3.52
C ILE A 417 8.58 -14.44 -3.53
N GLN A 418 9.70 -14.12 -2.87
CA GLN A 418 10.82 -15.03 -2.68
C GLN A 418 10.52 -16.17 -1.69
N ASP A 419 9.88 -15.87 -0.55
CA ASP A 419 9.40 -16.87 0.41
C ASP A 419 8.39 -17.85 -0.25
N LEU A 420 7.46 -17.32 -1.05
CA LEU A 420 6.52 -18.12 -1.84
C LEU A 420 7.25 -19.00 -2.87
N GLN A 421 8.26 -18.48 -3.57
CA GLN A 421 9.06 -19.27 -4.51
C GLN A 421 9.74 -20.45 -3.80
N THR A 422 10.49 -20.20 -2.71
CA THR A 422 11.16 -21.29 -1.98
C THR A 422 10.17 -22.30 -1.36
N THR A 423 8.96 -21.84 -1.00
CA THR A 423 7.89 -22.73 -0.53
C THR A 423 7.46 -23.69 -1.62
N LEU A 424 7.23 -23.20 -2.85
CA LEU A 424 6.81 -24.00 -4.00
C LEU A 424 7.92 -24.93 -4.50
N ASP A 425 9.15 -24.41 -4.65
CA ASP A 425 10.32 -25.19 -5.11
C ASP A 425 10.57 -26.42 -4.23
N THR A 426 10.40 -26.29 -2.90
CA THR A 426 10.56 -27.43 -1.97
C THR A 426 9.41 -28.43 -1.97
N GLY A 427 8.29 -28.13 -2.64
CA GLY A 427 7.23 -29.11 -2.96
C GLY A 427 7.59 -29.92 -4.21
N GLU A 428 7.89 -29.24 -5.31
CA GLU A 428 8.22 -29.88 -6.60
C GLU A 428 9.41 -30.84 -6.46
N ALA A 429 10.48 -30.42 -5.77
CA ALA A 429 11.68 -31.24 -5.55
C ALA A 429 11.44 -32.54 -4.75
N THR A 430 10.35 -32.65 -3.98
CA THR A 430 9.97 -33.93 -3.34
C THR A 430 9.14 -34.83 -4.27
N THR A 431 8.37 -34.24 -5.18
CA THR A 431 7.47 -34.99 -6.08
C THR A 431 8.25 -35.75 -7.16
N GLU A 432 9.35 -35.18 -7.68
CA GLU A 432 10.20 -35.88 -8.66
C GLU A 432 10.99 -37.06 -8.06
N ALA A 433 11.27 -37.03 -6.75
CA ALA A 433 12.07 -38.07 -6.07
C ALA A 433 11.28 -39.36 -5.77
N GLU A 434 9.95 -39.29 -5.71
CA GLU A 434 9.07 -40.36 -5.21
C GLU A 434 8.21 -41.04 -6.29
N ALA A 435 8.48 -40.84 -7.58
CA ALA A 435 7.64 -41.30 -8.68
C ALA A 435 8.05 -42.67 -9.30
N PRO A 436 7.50 -43.82 -8.87
CA PRO A 436 7.52 -45.05 -9.67
C PRO A 436 6.59 -44.91 -10.88
N SER A 437 7.06 -45.28 -12.07
CA SER A 437 6.30 -45.12 -13.32
C SER A 437 4.91 -45.78 -13.29
N PRO A 438 3.79 -45.04 -13.50
CA PRO A 438 2.46 -45.62 -13.60
C PRO A 438 2.28 -46.32 -14.96
N ALA A 439 2.71 -47.58 -15.01
CA ALA A 439 2.76 -48.41 -16.22
C ALA A 439 1.37 -48.89 -16.70
N SER A 440 0.48 -47.98 -17.11
CA SER A 440 -0.71 -48.31 -17.89
C SER A 440 -0.37 -48.34 -19.39
N ARG A 441 -0.57 -49.49 -20.04
CA ARG A 441 -0.21 -49.69 -21.45
C ARG A 441 -1.31 -49.17 -22.37
N ARG A 442 -0.98 -48.25 -23.29
CA ARG A 442 -1.71 -48.12 -24.56
C ARG A 442 -0.75 -48.06 -25.74
N ARG A 443 -0.49 -49.23 -26.35
CA ARG A 443 0.12 -49.29 -27.69
C ARG A 443 -0.84 -48.65 -28.68
N VAL A 444 -0.40 -47.61 -29.38
CA VAL A 444 -1.05 -47.17 -30.62
C VAL A 444 -0.36 -47.90 -31.78
N SER A 445 -1.09 -48.79 -32.45
CA SER A 445 -0.62 -49.39 -33.71
C SER A 445 -0.84 -48.39 -34.83
N ALA A 446 0.21 -47.72 -35.28
CA ALA A 446 0.16 -46.89 -36.48
C ALA A 446 0.12 -47.81 -37.71
N THR A 447 -1.08 -48.01 -38.26
CA THR A 447 -1.32 -48.68 -39.54
C THR A 447 -1.55 -47.63 -40.62
N TYR A 448 -1.16 -47.92 -41.86
CA TYR A 448 -1.09 -46.97 -42.98
C TYR A 448 -2.37 -46.15 -43.22
N GLY A 449 -2.17 -44.90 -43.60
CA GLY A 449 -3.17 -43.91 -44.03
C GLY A 449 -2.49 -42.82 -44.83
N ASP A 450 -1.86 -43.22 -45.94
CA ASP A 450 -1.09 -42.37 -46.85
C ASP A 450 -1.99 -41.46 -47.69
N PHE A 451 -1.62 -40.19 -47.85
CA PHE A 451 -2.09 -39.31 -48.94
C PHE A 451 -1.33 -37.96 -48.99
N ASP A 452 -0.44 -37.85 -49.97
CA ASP A 452 -0.01 -36.65 -50.71
C ASP A 452 0.31 -35.35 -49.92
N GLU A 453 1.57 -35.31 -49.51
CA GLU A 453 2.51 -34.19 -49.71
C GLU A 453 2.09 -33.10 -50.74
N TYR A 454 2.06 -31.84 -50.30
CA TYR A 454 2.28 -30.69 -51.18
C TYR A 454 3.12 -29.63 -50.45
N ASP A 455 4.31 -29.32 -50.99
CA ASP A 455 5.32 -28.51 -50.30
C ASP A 455 5.19 -27.00 -50.57
N SER A 456 5.38 -26.22 -49.49
CA SER A 456 5.84 -24.83 -49.49
C SER A 456 4.91 -23.72 -50.05
N PRO A 457 5.19 -22.42 -49.75
CA PRO A 457 6.29 -21.89 -48.96
C PRO A 457 5.90 -21.10 -47.70
N ARG A 458 6.91 -20.85 -46.85
CA ARG A 458 6.84 -19.96 -45.67
C ARG A 458 6.57 -18.49 -46.05
N ARG A 459 6.10 -17.72 -45.05
CA ARG A 459 6.06 -16.24 -44.95
C ARG A 459 4.95 -15.51 -45.72
N LEU A 460 3.80 -15.36 -45.08
CA LEU A 460 2.95 -14.17 -45.23
C LEU A 460 2.56 -13.61 -43.85
N VAL A 461 3.49 -12.88 -43.23
CA VAL A 461 3.23 -12.10 -42.00
C VAL A 461 2.41 -10.86 -42.40
N THR A 462 1.10 -11.05 -42.57
CA THR A 462 0.19 -10.02 -43.05
C THR A 462 0.07 -8.89 -42.03
N ARG A 463 0.65 -7.73 -42.38
CA ARG A 463 0.79 -6.54 -41.53
C ARG A 463 -0.53 -6.06 -40.90
N ARG A 464 -0.76 -6.41 -39.64
CA ARG A 464 -1.58 -5.62 -38.70
C ARG A 464 -1.07 -5.69 -37.26
N SER A 465 0.24 -5.53 -37.12
CA SER A 465 0.93 -5.36 -35.84
C SER A 465 0.61 -4.00 -35.21
N THR A 466 -0.53 -3.89 -34.52
CA THR A 466 -0.68 -2.87 -33.48
C THR A 466 0.36 -3.14 -32.40
N TYR A 467 1.25 -2.17 -32.17
CA TYR A 467 2.25 -2.21 -31.11
C TYR A 467 1.60 -2.60 -29.77
N ARG A 468 2.01 -3.74 -29.23
CA ARG A 468 1.81 -4.18 -27.84
C ARG A 468 2.77 -5.33 -27.59
N GLN A 469 3.64 -5.19 -26.61
CA GLN A 469 4.88 -5.98 -26.58
C GLN A 469 4.64 -7.50 -26.54
N LEU A 470 5.53 -8.22 -27.22
CA LEU A 470 5.97 -9.53 -26.74
C LEU A 470 6.58 -9.30 -25.35
N SER A 471 6.12 -10.01 -24.31
CA SER A 471 6.84 -9.99 -23.04
C SER A 471 8.30 -10.35 -23.30
N THR A 472 9.22 -9.47 -22.93
CA THR A 472 10.66 -9.62 -23.20
C THR A 472 11.35 -10.63 -22.28
N SER A 473 10.59 -11.21 -21.35
CA SER A 473 11.00 -12.35 -20.55
C SER A 473 11.18 -13.61 -21.41
N VAL A 474 12.42 -14.13 -21.41
CA VAL A 474 12.79 -15.43 -22.00
C VAL A 474 12.53 -16.60 -21.02
N LEU A 475 12.32 -16.28 -19.72
CA LEU A 475 12.05 -17.24 -18.65
C LEU A 475 10.74 -18.01 -18.88
N SER A 476 10.74 -19.31 -18.61
CA SER A 476 9.56 -20.19 -18.71
C SER A 476 8.61 -20.09 -17.50
N ASP A 477 9.14 -19.79 -16.31
CA ASP A 477 8.37 -19.61 -15.07
C ASP A 477 7.80 -18.18 -14.94
N PRO A 478 6.48 -17.99 -14.74
CA PRO A 478 5.90 -16.67 -14.49
C PRO A 478 6.24 -16.04 -13.13
N LEU A 479 6.67 -16.80 -12.12
CA LEU A 479 7.01 -16.25 -10.79
C LEU A 479 8.37 -15.53 -10.82
N ALA A 480 9.39 -16.14 -11.43
CA ALA A 480 10.67 -15.50 -11.72
C ALA A 480 10.51 -14.27 -12.64
N GLN A 481 9.55 -14.27 -13.58
CA GLN A 481 9.21 -13.07 -14.36
C GLN A 481 8.60 -11.96 -13.50
N LEU A 482 7.72 -12.30 -12.55
CA LEU A 482 7.14 -11.34 -11.61
C LEU A 482 8.24 -10.69 -10.76
N LEU A 483 9.15 -11.51 -10.22
CA LEU A 483 10.29 -11.08 -9.40
C LEU A 483 11.28 -10.19 -10.17
N ASP A 484 11.69 -10.58 -11.38
CA ASP A 484 12.58 -9.80 -12.27
C ASP A 484 12.01 -8.42 -12.62
N ASN A 485 10.70 -8.33 -12.91
CA ASN A 485 10.05 -7.04 -13.18
C ASN A 485 9.97 -6.13 -11.94
N LEU A 486 9.79 -6.69 -10.74
CA LEU A 486 9.78 -5.91 -9.50
C LEU A 486 11.18 -5.45 -9.10
N GLN A 487 12.22 -6.28 -9.29
CA GLN A 487 13.61 -5.88 -9.02
C GLN A 487 14.06 -4.73 -9.93
N ARG A 488 13.62 -4.71 -11.19
CA ARG A 488 13.89 -3.59 -12.12
C ARG A 488 13.20 -2.30 -11.68
N GLU A 489 11.91 -2.36 -11.36
CA GLU A 489 11.19 -1.18 -10.89
C GLU A 489 11.75 -0.68 -9.55
N LEU A 490 12.16 -1.57 -8.64
CA LEU A 490 12.83 -1.21 -7.40
C LEU A 490 14.16 -0.48 -7.65
N ALA A 491 14.90 -0.84 -8.71
CA ALA A 491 16.08 -0.09 -9.13
C ALA A 491 15.71 1.31 -9.66
N ASP A 492 14.71 1.41 -10.55
CA ASP A 492 14.20 2.69 -11.07
C ASP A 492 13.76 3.63 -9.91
N LEU A 493 13.12 3.09 -8.87
CA LEU A 493 12.66 3.82 -7.69
C LEU A 493 13.82 4.26 -6.78
N ARG A 494 14.82 3.39 -6.57
CA ARG A 494 16.03 3.72 -5.81
C ARG A 494 16.83 4.82 -6.52
N ASP A 495 16.96 4.79 -7.85
CA ASP A 495 17.61 5.87 -8.62
C ASP A 495 16.85 7.21 -8.50
N LEU A 496 15.52 7.19 -8.46
CA LEU A 496 14.72 8.39 -8.17
C LEU A 496 14.95 8.90 -6.74
N ARG A 497 15.00 8.02 -5.73
CA ARG A 497 15.33 8.41 -4.35
C ARG A 497 16.73 9.06 -4.31
N ASP A 498 17.74 8.42 -4.86
CA ASP A 498 19.12 8.92 -4.91
C ASP A 498 19.22 10.31 -5.57
N ASN A 499 18.47 10.54 -6.64
CA ASN A 499 18.35 11.85 -7.27
C ASN A 499 17.67 12.88 -6.35
N THR A 500 16.64 12.46 -5.59
CA THR A 500 15.97 13.30 -4.58
C THR A 500 16.95 13.72 -3.49
N ASP A 501 17.73 12.80 -2.93
CA ASP A 501 18.71 13.04 -1.87
C ASP A 501 19.78 14.04 -2.32
N ARG A 502 20.29 13.90 -3.54
CA ARG A 502 21.23 14.85 -4.17
C ARG A 502 20.59 16.24 -4.35
N LEU A 503 19.30 16.29 -4.71
CA LEU A 503 18.55 17.52 -4.93
C LEU A 503 18.17 18.25 -3.63
N VAL A 504 17.86 17.51 -2.55
CA VAL A 504 17.66 18.02 -1.19
C VAL A 504 18.95 18.69 -0.69
N ASN A 505 20.08 17.98 -0.72
CA ASN A 505 21.37 18.49 -0.26
C ASN A 505 21.79 19.76 -1.02
N ARG A 506 21.65 19.77 -2.35
CA ARG A 506 21.92 20.95 -3.18
C ARG A 506 20.98 22.13 -2.86
N THR A 507 19.72 21.86 -2.52
CA THR A 507 18.77 22.91 -2.11
C THR A 507 19.15 23.51 -0.77
N ILE A 508 19.55 22.70 0.21
CA ILE A 508 20.01 23.18 1.52
C ILE A 508 21.24 24.07 1.37
N GLN A 509 22.24 23.64 0.59
CA GLN A 509 23.43 24.46 0.28
C GLN A 509 23.07 25.82 -0.35
N LEU A 510 22.21 25.83 -1.37
CA LEU A 510 21.80 27.06 -2.05
C LEU A 510 20.93 27.98 -1.17
N VAL A 511 20.17 27.43 -0.23
CA VAL A 511 19.46 28.21 0.79
C VAL A 511 20.44 28.82 1.80
N ASN A 512 21.43 28.06 2.26
CA ASN A 512 22.43 28.54 3.22
C ASN A 512 23.30 29.66 2.63
N ILE A 513 23.79 29.52 1.39
CA ILE A 513 24.52 30.58 0.68
C ILE A 513 23.68 31.87 0.60
N ARG A 514 22.39 31.74 0.26
CA ARG A 514 21.47 32.89 0.20
C ARG A 514 21.24 33.55 1.56
N LEU A 515 21.21 32.78 2.65
CA LEU A 515 21.12 33.32 4.01
C LEU A 515 22.41 34.03 4.42
N GLU A 516 23.57 33.51 4.02
CA GLU A 516 24.88 34.16 4.21
C GLU A 516 24.97 35.49 3.45
N ASP A 517 24.53 35.53 2.19
CA ASP A 517 24.50 36.75 1.37
C ASP A 517 23.52 37.79 1.91
N HIS A 518 22.37 37.38 2.44
CA HIS A 518 21.48 38.28 3.18
C HIS A 518 22.13 38.78 4.48
N GLY A 519 22.91 37.94 5.18
CA GLY A 519 23.74 38.35 6.31
C GLY A 519 24.78 39.42 5.94
N LYS A 520 25.47 39.26 4.81
CA LYS A 520 26.39 40.28 4.26
C LYS A 520 25.66 41.58 3.91
N ALA A 521 24.49 41.50 3.29
CA ALA A 521 23.68 42.67 2.96
C ALA A 521 23.22 43.44 4.22
N ILE A 522 22.81 42.72 5.27
CA ILE A 522 22.48 43.29 6.58
C ILE A 522 23.71 43.95 7.20
N LEU A 523 24.89 43.30 7.16
CA LEU A 523 26.15 43.86 7.67
C LEU A 523 26.56 45.16 6.96
N VAL A 524 26.42 45.22 5.63
CA VAL A 524 26.67 46.46 4.87
C VAL A 524 25.67 47.55 5.27
N PHE A 525 24.39 47.21 5.40
CA PHE A 525 23.36 48.16 5.83
C PHE A 525 23.58 48.69 7.26
N THR A 526 24.02 47.85 8.21
CA THR A 526 24.31 48.30 9.58
C THR A 526 25.57 49.16 9.63
N VAL A 527 26.64 48.82 8.89
CA VAL A 527 27.84 49.69 8.79
C VAL A 527 27.49 51.07 8.23
N VAL A 528 26.72 51.13 7.14
CA VAL A 528 26.21 52.40 6.57
C VAL A 528 25.37 53.15 7.61
N THR A 529 24.46 52.47 8.31
CA THR A 529 23.59 53.10 9.31
C THR A 529 24.37 53.65 10.50
N ILE A 530 25.33 52.91 11.05
CA ILE A 530 26.13 53.32 12.22
C ILE A 530 26.98 54.56 11.92
N VAL A 531 27.41 54.75 10.67
CA VAL A 531 28.14 55.96 10.24
C VAL A 531 27.18 57.12 9.94
N PHE A 532 26.16 56.92 9.11
CA PHE A 532 25.32 58.02 8.63
C PHE A 532 24.24 58.47 9.61
N LEU A 533 23.72 57.61 10.49
CA LEU A 533 22.69 58.00 11.46
C LEU A 533 23.16 59.08 12.46
N PRO A 534 24.34 58.99 13.12
CA PRO A 534 24.83 60.08 13.97
C PRO A 534 25.15 61.35 13.18
N LEU A 535 25.73 61.23 11.97
CA LEU A 535 25.99 62.39 11.10
C LEU A 535 24.68 63.11 10.71
N ASN A 536 23.66 62.36 10.32
CA ASN A 536 22.34 62.89 9.98
C ASN A 536 21.64 63.50 11.20
N PHE A 537 21.79 62.91 12.39
CA PHE A 537 21.27 63.49 13.64
C PHE A 537 21.94 64.84 13.95
N VAL A 538 23.27 64.92 13.92
CA VAL A 538 23.99 66.18 14.18
C VAL A 538 23.66 67.24 13.11
N SER A 539 23.60 66.85 11.83
CA SER A 539 23.15 67.73 10.74
C SER A 539 21.72 68.25 10.96
N SER A 540 20.79 67.37 11.34
CA SER A 540 19.41 67.76 11.64
C SER A 540 19.32 68.70 12.85
N PHE A 541 20.10 68.44 13.91
CA PHE A 541 20.13 69.23 15.13
C PHE A 541 20.67 70.65 14.90
N PHE A 542 21.80 70.79 14.21
CA PHE A 542 22.34 72.10 13.80
C PHE A 542 21.46 72.80 12.74
N GLY A 543 20.62 72.06 12.02
CA GLY A 543 19.59 72.59 11.12
C GLY A 543 18.29 73.02 11.81
N MET A 544 18.15 72.89 13.14
CA MET A 544 16.97 73.35 13.86
C MET A 544 16.96 74.87 14.03
N ASN A 545 15.83 75.51 13.75
CA ASN A 545 15.66 76.97 13.82
C ASN A 545 15.56 77.52 15.26
N PHE A 546 16.59 77.29 16.07
CA PHE A 546 16.79 77.98 17.35
C PHE A 546 17.71 79.19 17.15
N SER A 547 17.34 80.35 17.68
CA SER A 547 18.14 81.59 17.56
C SER A 547 19.57 81.42 18.08
N ASP A 548 19.71 80.72 19.20
CA ASP A 548 20.96 80.44 19.92
C ASP A 548 21.93 79.52 19.13
N ILE A 549 21.43 78.80 18.12
CA ILE A 549 22.23 77.94 17.22
C ILE A 549 22.49 78.63 15.88
N ARG A 550 21.51 79.40 15.37
CA ARG A 550 21.59 80.07 14.07
C ARG A 550 22.54 81.27 14.08
N ASP A 551 22.48 82.09 15.14
CA ASP A 551 23.20 83.37 15.22
C ASP A 551 24.55 83.21 15.96
N MET A 552 25.23 82.08 15.71
CA MET A 552 26.42 81.59 16.41
C MET A 552 27.73 82.08 15.74
N ASP A 553 28.56 82.85 16.46
CA ASP A 553 29.87 83.39 16.01
C ASP A 553 30.98 82.33 15.76
N ARG A 554 30.64 81.05 15.57
CA ARG A 554 31.61 79.95 15.45
C ARG A 554 31.67 79.39 14.03
N THR A 555 32.89 79.33 13.51
CA THR A 555 33.23 78.77 12.20
C THR A 555 32.68 77.36 12.00
N GLN A 556 32.41 76.98 10.75
CA GLN A 556 31.98 75.64 10.30
C GLN A 556 32.75 74.45 10.91
N TRP A 557 33.98 74.68 11.39
CA TRP A 557 34.76 73.75 12.19
C TRP A 557 34.01 73.16 13.40
N LEU A 558 33.17 73.95 14.09
CA LEU A 558 32.45 73.48 15.28
C LEU A 558 31.49 72.32 14.95
N PHE A 559 30.77 72.43 13.83
CA PHE A 559 29.91 71.36 13.32
C PHE A 559 30.71 70.07 13.08
N TRP A 560 31.84 70.15 12.37
CA TRP A 560 32.68 68.98 12.08
C TRP A 560 33.28 68.37 13.34
N ALA A 561 33.73 69.18 14.31
CA ALA A 561 34.25 68.69 15.59
C ALA A 561 33.20 67.89 16.37
N VAL A 562 31.96 68.41 16.47
CA VAL A 562 30.85 67.71 17.14
C VAL A 562 30.42 66.47 16.35
N ALA A 563 30.25 66.57 15.03
CA ALA A 563 29.82 65.47 14.17
C ALA A 563 30.81 64.30 14.20
N ILE A 564 32.11 64.56 14.13
CA ILE A 564 33.15 63.53 14.23
C ILE A 564 33.17 62.92 15.64
N CYS A 565 33.12 63.74 16.70
CA CYS A 565 33.13 63.26 18.08
C CYS A 565 31.93 62.33 18.38
N VAL A 566 30.71 62.74 18.01
CA VAL A 566 29.49 61.93 18.18
C VAL A 566 29.55 60.66 17.35
N THR A 567 30.01 60.72 16.09
CA THR A 567 30.12 59.54 15.22
C THR A 567 31.15 58.56 15.74
N VAL A 568 32.33 59.01 16.18
CA VAL A 568 33.35 58.15 16.82
C VAL A 568 32.82 57.52 18.10
N GLY A 569 32.09 58.28 18.94
CA GLY A 569 31.44 57.76 20.15
C GLY A 569 30.43 56.65 19.85
N VAL A 570 29.55 56.86 18.87
CA VAL A 570 28.54 55.88 18.44
C VAL A 570 29.18 54.65 17.78
N VAL A 571 30.19 54.82 16.93
CA VAL A 571 30.95 53.71 16.33
C VAL A 571 31.66 52.88 17.40
N THR A 572 32.37 53.54 18.32
CA THR A 572 33.11 52.86 19.41
C THR A 572 32.16 52.13 20.35
N SER A 573 31.04 52.75 20.74
CA SER A 573 30.00 52.12 21.54
C SER A 573 29.39 50.90 20.83
N SER A 574 29.08 51.01 19.54
CA SER A 574 28.54 49.91 18.73
C SER A 574 29.52 48.74 18.60
N ILE A 575 30.82 49.02 18.42
CA ILE A 575 31.88 48.00 18.38
C ILE A 575 32.02 47.30 19.73
N VAL A 576 32.05 48.05 20.83
CA VAL A 576 32.09 47.47 22.19
C VAL A 576 30.88 46.57 22.44
N LEU A 577 29.68 47.00 22.05
CA LEU A 577 28.47 46.18 22.15
C LEU A 577 28.51 44.94 21.26
N ALA A 578 29.05 45.03 20.04
CA ALA A 578 29.17 43.88 19.12
C ALA A 578 30.11 42.80 19.66
N PHE A 579 31.25 43.16 20.25
CA PHE A 579 32.21 42.20 20.80
C PHE A 579 31.92 41.75 22.24
N SER A 580 31.38 42.63 23.09
CA SER A 580 31.11 42.33 24.51
C SER A 580 29.65 41.93 24.80
N GLY A 581 28.76 42.02 23.83
CA GLY A 581 27.31 41.85 24.01
C GLY A 581 26.91 40.54 24.68
N GLY A 582 27.51 39.41 24.27
CA GLY A 582 27.27 38.10 24.89
C GLY A 582 27.58 38.09 26.39
N ALA A 583 28.79 38.49 26.76
CA ALA A 583 29.22 38.55 28.17
C ALA A 583 28.43 39.57 29.00
N ILE A 584 27.96 40.67 28.40
CA ILE A 584 27.09 41.65 29.08
C ILE A 584 25.70 41.05 29.33
N VAL A 585 25.09 40.38 28.34
CA VAL A 585 23.78 39.74 28.46
C VAL A 585 23.82 38.58 29.47
N GLU A 586 24.84 37.72 29.40
CA GLU A 586 25.05 36.63 30.35
C GLU A 586 25.19 37.13 31.80
N LYS A 587 26.01 38.17 32.00
CA LYS A 587 26.20 38.82 33.32
C LYS A 587 24.94 39.53 33.81
N MET A 588 24.12 40.07 32.90
CA MET A 588 22.80 40.64 33.22
C MET A 588 21.77 39.56 33.59
N HIS A 589 21.79 38.40 32.93
CA HIS A 589 20.99 37.24 33.29
C HIS A 589 21.35 36.73 34.69
N MET A 590 22.62 36.41 34.94
CA MET A 590 23.10 36.00 36.26
C MET A 590 22.70 37.00 37.36
N TRP A 591 22.85 38.30 37.12
CA TRP A 591 22.42 39.34 38.07
C TRP A 591 20.90 39.36 38.33
N ARG A 592 20.08 39.08 37.30
CA ARG A 592 18.62 39.06 37.41
C ARG A 592 18.12 37.81 38.13
N ASP A 593 18.77 36.68 37.93
CA ASP A 593 18.43 35.43 38.60
C ASP A 593 18.95 35.40 40.06
N SER A 594 20.14 35.96 40.33
CA SER A 594 20.61 36.28 41.70
C SER A 594 19.68 37.24 42.47
N ARG A 595 18.81 38.00 41.79
CA ARG A 595 17.75 38.80 42.45
C ARG A 595 16.49 37.98 42.72
N ARG A 596 16.15 37.00 41.89
CA ARG A 596 15.04 36.06 42.11
C ARG A 596 15.29 35.17 43.31
N GLU A 597 16.49 34.62 43.45
CA GLU A 597 16.89 33.79 44.60
C GLU A 597 16.76 34.54 45.94
N LYS A 598 17.14 35.83 45.98
CA LYS A 598 16.99 36.71 47.15
C LYS A 598 15.52 37.00 47.52
N THR A 599 14.63 37.00 46.54
CA THR A 599 13.18 37.13 46.77
C THR A 599 12.59 35.84 47.39
N LEU A 600 12.99 34.68 46.86
CA LEU A 600 12.53 33.37 47.35
C LEU A 600 13.04 33.06 48.76
N SER A 601 14.33 33.27 49.02
CA SER A 601 14.96 33.03 50.33
C SER A 601 14.39 33.91 51.45
N THR A 602 13.99 35.15 51.14
CA THR A 602 13.29 36.01 52.12
C THR A 602 11.94 35.41 52.53
N THR A 603 11.26 34.72 51.60
CA THR A 603 9.95 34.09 51.84
C THR A 603 10.05 32.82 52.70
N THR A 604 11.10 32.02 52.53
CA THR A 604 11.34 30.84 53.39
C THR A 604 11.79 31.21 54.80
N VAL A 605 12.65 32.22 54.97
CA VAL A 605 13.08 32.69 56.31
C VAL A 605 11.89 33.20 57.13
N LEU A 606 10.98 33.99 56.54
CA LEU A 606 9.76 34.44 57.22
C LEU A 606 8.85 33.27 57.62
N ARG A 607 8.73 32.23 56.79
CA ARG A 607 7.97 31.01 57.11
C ARG A 607 8.59 30.21 58.26
N GLN A 608 9.92 30.19 58.36
CA GLN A 608 10.65 29.46 59.41
C GLN A 608 10.61 30.20 60.76
N ILE A 609 10.63 31.53 60.76
CA ILE A 609 10.40 32.34 61.98
C ILE A 609 8.96 32.17 62.49
N GLY A 610 7.97 32.12 61.60
CA GLY A 610 6.57 31.89 61.98
C GLY A 610 6.30 30.50 62.59
N ALA A 611 7.09 29.49 62.26
CA ALA A 611 6.92 28.13 62.80
C ALA A 611 7.37 28.01 64.26
N ASN A 612 8.49 28.66 64.63
CA ASN A 612 9.11 28.54 65.97
C ASN A 612 8.34 29.23 67.12
N VAL A 613 7.17 29.81 66.84
CA VAL A 613 6.30 30.46 67.86
C VAL A 613 5.02 29.64 68.13
N GLY A 614 4.78 28.56 67.35
CA GLY A 614 3.50 27.82 67.36
C GLY A 614 3.43 26.55 68.23
N GLU A 615 4.55 25.97 68.66
CA GLU A 615 4.53 24.66 69.34
C GLU A 615 4.35 24.76 70.86
N HIS A 616 3.09 24.93 71.29
CA HIS A 616 2.68 24.50 72.62
C HIS A 616 1.35 23.72 72.59
N GLY A 617 1.48 22.42 72.29
CA GLY A 617 0.47 21.41 72.58
C GLY A 617 -0.55 21.11 71.47
N PHE A 618 -0.41 19.95 70.83
CA PHE A 618 -1.31 18.80 71.11
C PHE A 618 -0.67 17.51 70.58
N ARG A 619 -0.82 16.38 71.29
CA ARG A 619 -0.16 15.10 70.95
C ARG A 619 -1.11 13.93 71.20
N VAL A 620 -1.52 13.24 70.14
CA VAL A 620 -2.38 12.03 70.19
C VAL A 620 -1.79 10.94 69.29
N TYR A 621 -2.11 9.68 69.61
CA TYR A 621 -1.42 8.45 69.19
C TYR A 621 -2.09 7.71 68.02
N GLY A 622 -1.29 6.84 67.38
CA GLY A 622 -1.75 5.70 66.57
C GLY A 622 -1.74 5.94 65.06
N THR A 623 -1.44 4.95 64.21
CA THR A 623 -1.06 3.54 64.46
C THR A 623 -0.05 3.06 63.42
N ASP A 624 0.80 2.09 63.79
CA ASP A 624 1.86 1.54 62.95
C ASP A 624 1.37 0.79 61.69
N LYS A 625 2.24 0.77 60.66
CA LYS A 625 2.57 -0.48 59.98
C LYS A 625 3.90 -0.44 59.22
N ASP A 626 4.86 -1.22 59.75
CA ASP A 626 5.79 -2.16 59.11
C ASP A 626 6.18 -1.97 57.62
N GLY A 627 7.45 -2.21 57.27
CA GLY A 627 7.79 -2.37 55.84
C GLY A 627 9.23 -2.58 55.35
N SER A 628 10.27 -2.47 56.18
CA SER A 628 11.64 -3.00 55.98
C SER A 628 12.32 -3.01 54.58
N GLY A 629 13.49 -2.36 54.48
CA GLY A 629 14.66 -2.92 53.77
C GLY A 629 15.11 -2.24 52.47
N GLY A 630 16.44 -2.22 52.24
CA GLY A 630 17.05 -1.72 51.00
C GLY A 630 18.29 -0.84 51.20
N THR A 631 19.36 -1.38 51.79
CA THR A 631 20.64 -0.64 51.95
C THR A 631 21.39 -0.46 50.62
N SER A 632 21.93 0.75 50.44
CA SER A 632 23.13 1.12 49.68
C SER A 632 23.84 0.07 48.81
N TYR A 633 24.20 0.47 47.58
CA TYR A 633 25.60 0.43 47.18
C TYR A 633 25.98 1.64 46.30
N GLN A 634 27.25 2.03 46.37
CA GLN A 634 27.85 3.15 45.66
C GLN A 634 29.19 2.67 45.09
N SER A 635 29.39 2.78 43.78
CA SER A 635 30.72 2.72 43.16
C SER A 635 30.65 3.18 41.71
N ASP A 636 31.63 4.01 41.37
CA ASP A 636 31.95 4.52 40.04
C ASP A 636 32.17 3.40 39.00
N TRP A 637 31.74 3.62 37.75
CA TRP A 637 32.58 3.63 36.53
C TRP A 637 31.81 4.26 35.36
#